data_AF-A0A1L9TUZ2-F1
#
_entry.id   AF-A0A1L9TUZ2-F1
#
_cell.length_a   1.000
_cell.length_b   1.000
_cell.length_c   1.000
_cell.angle_alpha   90.00
_cell.angle_beta   90.00
_cell.angle_gamma   90.00
#
_symmetry.space_group_name_H-M   'P 1'
#
loop_
_entity.id
_entity.type
_entity.pdbx_description
1 polymer ?
#
loop_
_entity_poly.entity_id
_entity_poly.type
_entity_poly.pdbx_seq_one_letter_code
_entity_poly.pdbx_strand_id
1 'polypeptide(L)'
;MSFLGGAECSTAGNPLTQFTKHVQDDKSLQRDRMVGRGPGMQEGMRSQGMMGGPDQMMDEFAQQSAQLPGGPQQHMRMEMEQVRHQLEQMHTTPRTGSPGWAAEFDPGEQARMEAAFAGPKGPMMNNGSGFTPAEFARFQQQSTMSVPQSASPATAGQSPMMSGGYQRPMGGMGYMGYGGGMGMMQPGFGSMGMQQQHQQPAEAATQDKGKGRMIELDDENWEAQFKEIETADQGQVDEEANAAIESELNDLDRSVPITNTDSDQDHGLFESVWERVQAETTINRKLAEGEADFNINDNLHMGDMGEWDGFDNLNTRFREPRLGDYSFEQDNVFRDVANPFEEGMKIMQEGGNLSLAALAFEAAVQKDPQHVKAWTMLGTAQAQNEKELPAIRALEQALKADPNNLDALMGLAVSYTNEGYDSTAYRTLERWLSVKYPQIINPDNLSSDADLGFTDRQILHERVTDFFIQAAQLSPSGAQMDPDVQVGLGVLFYCAEEYEKAVDCFTTALASTESGTTNQREQLHLLWNRLGATLANSGRSEEAIEAYEQALTINPNFVRARYNLGVSCINIGCYPEAAQHLLGALSMHRVVEEEGKERAREIVGGNDGSINEAELNRMITANQSTNLYDTLRRTGAQLIARTLRDLGVTVIFGIVGIPVVEIAEEAINLGIRFVAFRNEQACSYAASVYGYMTGQPGVCLVVGGPGVLHALAGIGNSSANNFPLLVLAGSAETTAVTKGAFQEMDAISLLTPHTKFAVRASSLDFIPGAVKNAYRTCWYGRPGPTFVDLPADIIQGKLSPEFSPPQPENLLVSSPPKAGGDPTLILKATQLLKSAKAPLIIIGKGAAYGRAESGIRKLIDQTQVPFLPTPMGKGVVPDSHPLNASSARSAALKNADVVLLLGARLNWILHYGEAPKWSPKAKIIQVDICAEEIGRNAGTPELGILGDISLVVDQITSSLSNWRYSPSSKFPSQLADSAKKNEDKAQKAALKKTPAGTPLTYQRAYHIIKTALNSLTPSEEGGIVYVSEGANTMDISRSIFPLYHPRQRLDAGTYATMGVGMGYIVAAHEAFNASPESSTSRPKKIVAFEGDSAFGFSAMEIETLARYRIPALIFVVNNSGIYHGDSISENAWRTLQDQTVSNDTKFDEKPKGLRSTSLLYETRYEMLATMCGGKGYFARNEEELEKATREGFLTWNWEGDWVCVAEPEA
;
A
#
# COMPACT_ATOMS: atom_id res chain seq x y z
N MET A 1 -21.93 1.49 -2.98
CA MET A 1 -21.57 1.62 -1.55
C MET A 1 -22.77 1.18 -0.73
N SER A 2 -22.59 0.41 0.35
CA SER A 2 -23.70 0.11 1.26
C SER A 2 -23.60 1.04 2.47
N PHE A 3 -24.52 2.00 2.60
CA PHE A 3 -24.62 2.88 3.75
C PHE A 3 -25.58 2.28 4.78
N LEU A 4 -25.11 1.29 5.54
CA LEU A 4 -25.85 0.73 6.66
C LEU A 4 -25.94 1.77 7.79
N GLY A 5 -27.14 2.27 8.03
CA GLY A 5 -27.44 3.30 9.03
C GLY A 5 -28.11 2.75 10.29
N GLY A 6 -28.24 3.59 11.31
CA GLY A 6 -29.08 3.29 12.48
C GLY A 6 -30.59 3.38 12.16
N ALA A 7 -31.46 3.22 13.17
CA ALA A 7 -32.92 3.04 12.99
C ALA A 7 -33.67 4.18 12.28
N GLU A 8 -33.06 5.36 12.14
CA GLU A 8 -33.54 6.46 11.29
C GLU A 8 -32.49 6.97 10.28
N CYS A 9 -31.52 6.12 9.91
CA CYS A 9 -30.51 6.33 8.85
C CYS A 9 -29.45 7.43 9.03
N SER A 10 -29.01 7.73 10.27
CA SER A 10 -27.72 8.41 10.48
C SER A 10 -26.55 7.53 10.02
N THR A 11 -25.51 8.14 9.43
CA THR A 11 -24.19 7.52 9.28
C THR A 11 -23.52 7.45 10.65
N ALA A 12 -23.45 6.25 11.25
CA ALA A 12 -22.98 6.07 12.62
C ALA A 12 -21.62 6.77 12.88
N GLY A 13 -21.58 7.72 13.81
CA GLY A 13 -20.39 8.53 14.10
C GLY A 13 -19.22 7.76 14.75
N ASN A 14 -19.39 6.45 14.98
CA ASN A 14 -18.45 5.60 15.71
C ASN A 14 -18.06 4.33 14.93
N PRO A 15 -17.04 4.40 14.05
CA PRO A 15 -16.62 3.26 13.22
C PRO A 15 -16.06 2.08 14.02
N LEU A 16 -15.61 2.29 15.27
CA LEU A 16 -15.20 1.20 16.17
C LEU A 16 -16.38 0.28 16.53
N THR A 17 -17.60 0.81 16.64
CA THR A 17 -18.78 0.00 16.96
C THR A 17 -19.24 -0.84 15.77
N GLN A 18 -19.18 -0.30 14.54
CA GLN A 18 -19.45 -1.07 13.32
C GLN A 18 -18.47 -2.24 13.15
N PHE A 19 -17.17 -2.01 13.38
CA PHE A 19 -16.17 -3.09 13.43
C PHE A 19 -16.51 -4.17 14.48
N THR A 20 -17.08 -3.77 15.62
CA THR A 20 -17.45 -4.71 16.70
C THR A 20 -18.73 -5.50 16.38
N LYS A 21 -19.71 -4.91 15.69
CA LYS A 21 -20.99 -5.58 15.36
C LYS A 21 -20.78 -6.85 14.53
N HIS A 22 -19.97 -6.77 13.46
CA HIS A 22 -19.63 -7.92 12.61
C HIS A 22 -18.83 -9.03 13.32
N VAL A 23 -18.26 -8.78 14.51
CA VAL A 23 -17.53 -9.78 15.30
C VAL A 23 -18.42 -10.44 16.36
N GLN A 24 -19.53 -9.83 16.75
CA GLN A 24 -20.44 -10.37 17.78
C GLN A 24 -21.50 -11.33 17.23
N ASP A 25 -21.87 -11.23 15.95
CA ASP A 25 -22.84 -12.13 15.32
C ASP A 25 -22.24 -13.47 14.82
N ASP A 26 -20.93 -13.68 14.97
CA ASP A 26 -20.29 -14.97 14.68
C ASP A 26 -20.69 -16.06 15.68
N LYS A 27 -21.79 -16.74 15.38
CA LYS A 27 -22.36 -17.83 16.17
C LYS A 27 -21.62 -19.17 15.97
N SER A 28 -20.48 -19.21 15.26
CA SER A 28 -19.65 -20.42 15.09
C SER A 28 -19.23 -21.03 16.44
N LEU A 29 -18.70 -20.20 17.34
CA LEU A 29 -18.17 -20.63 18.65
C LEU A 29 -19.23 -21.03 19.68
N GLN A 30 -20.49 -20.61 19.51
CA GLN A 30 -21.58 -20.97 20.44
C GLN A 30 -22.31 -22.26 20.05
N ARG A 31 -22.36 -22.59 18.75
CA ARG A 31 -23.10 -23.78 18.24
C ARG A 31 -22.57 -25.10 18.78
N ASP A 32 -21.26 -25.16 19.04
CA ASP A 32 -20.52 -26.38 19.38
C ASP A 32 -20.82 -26.96 20.78
N ARG A 33 -21.67 -26.30 21.58
CA ARG A 33 -22.07 -26.75 22.92
C ARG A 33 -23.48 -27.36 23.03
N MET A 34 -24.36 -27.23 22.03
CA MET A 34 -25.80 -27.60 22.18
C MET A 34 -26.47 -28.38 21.03
N VAL A 35 -25.74 -29.18 20.25
CA VAL A 35 -26.36 -30.20 19.36
C VAL A 35 -25.63 -31.54 19.50
N GLY A 36 -26.26 -32.56 20.10
CA GLY A 36 -25.52 -33.82 20.31
C GLY A 36 -26.19 -35.08 20.90
N ARG A 37 -27.48 -35.12 21.26
CA ARG A 37 -28.14 -36.40 21.66
C ARG A 37 -29.57 -36.57 21.17
N GLY A 38 -29.74 -37.50 20.23
CA GLY A 38 -31.02 -38.15 19.92
C GLY A 38 -31.38 -39.28 20.91
N PRO A 39 -32.58 -39.89 20.79
CA PRO A 39 -33.14 -40.74 21.84
C PRO A 39 -32.79 -42.24 21.72
N GLY A 40 -32.40 -42.87 22.83
CA GLY A 40 -32.33 -44.34 22.94
C GLY A 40 -31.59 -44.88 24.16
N MET A 41 -32.33 -45.50 25.11
CA MET A 41 -31.88 -46.24 26.33
C MET A 41 -31.05 -45.45 27.36
N GLN A 42 -31.45 -45.34 28.64
CA GLN A 42 -31.55 -46.35 29.72
C GLN A 42 -30.18 -46.85 30.22
N GLU A 43 -29.86 -46.86 31.53
CA GLU A 43 -30.66 -46.45 32.73
C GLU A 43 -29.80 -46.19 34.00
N GLY A 44 -30.23 -45.23 34.84
CA GLY A 44 -29.84 -45.11 36.26
C GLY A 44 -28.49 -44.44 36.61
N MET A 45 -28.31 -43.76 37.76
CA MET A 45 -29.29 -43.26 38.74
C MET A 45 -28.87 -41.92 39.40
N ARG A 46 -29.88 -41.05 39.53
CA ARG A 46 -30.08 -39.94 40.47
C ARG A 46 -29.06 -39.65 41.59
N SER A 47 -28.46 -38.47 41.50
CA SER A 47 -28.50 -37.35 42.48
C SER A 47 -28.45 -37.62 44.00
N GLN A 48 -27.43 -37.05 44.64
CA GLN A 48 -27.62 -36.17 45.80
C GLN A 48 -26.48 -35.14 45.85
N GLY A 49 -26.79 -33.89 46.23
CA GLY A 49 -25.80 -32.82 46.36
C GLY A 49 -25.54 -32.44 47.82
N MET A 50 -24.33 -31.96 48.11
CA MET A 50 -23.99 -31.24 49.34
C MET A 50 -22.82 -30.28 49.07
N MET A 51 -22.68 -29.26 49.91
CA MET A 51 -21.66 -28.21 49.76
C MET A 51 -20.23 -28.72 49.95
N GLY A 52 -19.29 -28.12 49.22
CA GLY A 52 -17.85 -28.19 49.44
C GLY A 52 -17.15 -27.02 48.74
N GLY A 53 -16.27 -26.30 49.44
CA GLY A 53 -15.47 -25.20 48.87
C GLY A 53 -14.20 -25.70 48.17
N PRO A 54 -13.44 -24.81 47.50
CA PRO A 54 -12.29 -25.20 46.66
C PRO A 54 -11.15 -25.94 47.40
N ASP A 55 -11.00 -25.73 48.71
CA ASP A 55 -9.81 -26.14 49.47
C ASP A 55 -9.58 -27.66 49.55
N GLN A 56 -10.61 -28.49 49.34
CA GLN A 56 -10.49 -29.94 49.56
C GLN A 56 -9.63 -30.71 48.54
N MET A 57 -9.31 -30.16 47.37
CA MET A 57 -8.37 -30.81 46.44
C MET A 57 -6.89 -30.56 46.78
N MET A 58 -6.56 -29.58 47.63
CA MET A 58 -5.16 -29.34 48.04
C MET A 58 -4.68 -30.32 49.12
N ASP A 59 -5.57 -30.74 50.04
CA ASP A 59 -5.23 -31.68 51.11
C ASP A 59 -5.03 -33.13 50.61
N GLU A 60 -5.72 -33.56 49.54
CA GLU A 60 -5.49 -34.90 48.97
C GLU A 60 -4.12 -35.05 48.29
N PHE A 61 -3.61 -33.97 47.68
CA PHE A 61 -2.25 -33.97 47.10
C PHE A 61 -1.15 -34.08 48.17
N ALA A 62 -1.45 -33.72 49.42
CA ALA A 62 -0.49 -33.70 50.52
C ALA A 62 -0.26 -35.06 51.21
N GLN A 63 -1.05 -36.11 50.93
CA GLN A 63 -1.06 -37.35 51.74
C GLN A 63 -0.61 -38.65 51.06
N GLN A 64 -0.12 -38.63 49.80
CA GLN A 64 0.33 -39.86 49.10
C GLN A 64 1.84 -39.92 48.77
N SER A 65 2.69 -39.95 49.80
CA SER A 65 4.09 -40.42 49.64
C SER A 65 4.67 -41.05 50.92
N ALA A 66 4.16 -42.21 51.36
CA ALA A 66 4.57 -42.82 52.63
C ALA A 66 4.62 -44.37 52.65
N GLN A 67 5.45 -45.00 51.80
CA GLN A 67 5.98 -46.36 52.07
C GLN A 67 7.36 -46.58 51.41
N LEU A 68 8.26 -47.23 52.16
CA LEU A 68 9.71 -47.44 51.94
C LEU A 68 10.02 -48.96 52.09
N PRO A 69 11.24 -49.51 51.83
CA PRO A 69 12.56 -48.84 51.76
C PRO A 69 13.59 -49.33 50.70
N GLY A 70 14.71 -48.62 50.55
CA GLY A 70 16.02 -49.23 50.28
C GLY A 70 16.93 -48.60 49.21
N GLY A 71 17.79 -47.64 49.58
CA GLY A 71 18.86 -47.10 48.73
C GLY A 71 19.51 -45.84 49.33
N PRO A 72 20.84 -45.60 49.16
CA PRO A 72 21.53 -44.49 49.84
C PRO A 72 21.34 -43.12 49.15
N GLN A 73 21.32 -42.05 49.94
CA GLN A 73 21.10 -40.68 49.49
C GLN A 73 22.41 -39.94 49.16
N GLN A 74 22.48 -39.30 48.00
CA GLN A 74 23.29 -38.10 47.68
C GLN A 74 22.78 -37.46 46.37
N HIS A 75 23.13 -36.18 46.11
CA HIS A 75 22.77 -35.38 44.91
C HIS A 75 21.49 -34.50 44.90
N MET A 76 20.92 -34.10 46.04
CA MET A 76 20.07 -32.88 46.10
C MET A 76 20.40 -32.01 47.33
N ARG A 77 21.60 -31.42 47.34
CA ARG A 77 22.04 -30.49 48.40
C ARG A 77 23.12 -29.46 48.01
N MET A 78 23.49 -29.34 46.73
CA MET A 78 24.57 -28.44 46.28
C MET A 78 24.08 -27.21 45.48
N GLU A 79 22.87 -27.24 44.92
CA GLU A 79 22.43 -26.24 43.93
C GLU A 79 21.75 -25.01 44.55
N MET A 80 20.94 -25.18 45.62
CA MET A 80 20.36 -24.04 46.35
C MET A 80 21.40 -23.16 47.07
N GLU A 81 22.61 -23.69 47.34
CA GLU A 81 23.64 -22.94 48.08
C GLU A 81 24.44 -22.00 47.16
N GLN A 82 24.47 -22.27 45.84
CA GLN A 82 25.09 -21.38 44.85
C GLN A 82 24.19 -20.20 44.45
N VAL A 83 22.89 -20.43 44.26
CA VAL A 83 21.92 -19.36 43.92
C VAL A 83 21.87 -18.30 45.03
N ARG A 84 21.92 -18.73 46.29
CA ARG A 84 21.90 -17.83 47.46
C ARG A 84 23.13 -16.91 47.53
N HIS A 85 24.27 -17.33 47.00
CA HIS A 85 25.51 -16.55 47.04
C HIS A 85 25.61 -15.45 45.97
N GLN A 86 24.78 -15.51 44.91
CA GLN A 86 24.80 -14.51 43.82
C GLN A 86 23.93 -13.29 44.10
N LEU A 87 22.94 -13.41 45.00
CA LEU A 87 22.00 -12.32 45.34
C LEU A 87 22.57 -11.29 46.34
N GLU A 88 23.64 -11.59 47.07
CA GLU A 88 24.19 -10.70 48.11
C GLU A 88 25.17 -9.62 47.57
N GLN A 89 25.50 -9.61 46.28
CA GLN A 89 26.57 -8.74 45.73
C GLN A 89 26.11 -7.48 44.96
N MET A 90 24.79 -7.19 44.85
CA MET A 90 24.28 -6.06 44.05
C MET A 90 23.52 -4.97 44.83
N HIS A 91 23.92 -4.69 46.08
CA HIS A 91 23.47 -3.48 46.79
C HIS A 91 24.59 -2.74 47.54
N THR A 92 25.14 -1.68 46.91
CA THR A 92 25.63 -0.47 47.60
C THR A 92 25.82 0.68 46.58
N THR A 93 25.45 1.90 46.98
CA THR A 93 25.40 3.15 46.18
C THR A 93 26.55 4.11 46.59
N PRO A 94 26.93 5.21 45.85
CA PRO A 94 26.01 6.26 45.36
C PRO A 94 26.35 7.00 44.02
N ARG A 95 25.46 7.96 43.70
CA ARG A 95 25.36 8.79 42.49
C ARG A 95 26.52 9.79 42.26
N THR A 96 26.87 10.04 40.99
CA THR A 96 27.06 11.40 40.40
C THR A 96 27.10 11.36 38.86
N GLY A 97 26.40 12.28 38.19
CA GLY A 97 26.74 12.76 36.83
C GLY A 97 26.23 11.97 35.61
N SER A 98 25.64 12.69 34.66
CA SER A 98 25.48 12.32 33.24
C SER A 98 26.77 12.66 32.45
N PRO A 99 26.97 12.30 31.15
CA PRO A 99 25.98 11.84 30.16
C PRO A 99 26.43 10.67 29.23
N GLY A 100 25.59 10.32 28.24
CA GLY A 100 26.05 9.85 26.93
C GLY A 100 25.69 8.42 26.51
N TRP A 101 24.61 8.26 25.73
CA TRP A 101 24.39 7.07 24.90
C TRP A 101 25.05 7.24 23.52
N ALA A 102 26.36 7.04 23.49
CA ALA A 102 27.19 7.02 22.29
C ALA A 102 28.44 6.15 22.51
N ALA A 103 28.25 4.94 23.05
CA ALA A 103 29.34 4.14 23.61
C ALA A 103 29.13 2.61 23.54
N GLU A 104 28.52 2.06 22.48
CA GLU A 104 28.51 0.59 22.28
C GLU A 104 28.56 0.11 20.81
N PHE A 105 29.09 0.94 19.90
CA PHE A 105 29.52 0.49 18.57
C PHE A 105 30.82 1.20 18.14
N ASP A 106 31.96 0.51 18.27
CA ASP A 106 33.25 0.87 17.67
C ASP A 106 33.71 -0.29 16.76
N PRO A 107 33.97 -0.08 15.45
CA PRO A 107 34.09 -1.18 14.48
C PRO A 107 35.54 -1.64 14.23
N GLY A 108 35.83 -2.95 14.30
CA GLY A 108 37.19 -3.41 13.97
C GLY A 108 37.54 -4.91 14.01
N GLU A 109 37.07 -5.70 13.02
CA GLU A 109 37.82 -6.90 12.55
C GLU A 109 37.98 -6.92 11.01
N GLN A 110 38.13 -5.75 10.39
CA GLN A 110 38.62 -5.62 9.00
C GLN A 110 40.12 -5.93 8.89
N ALA A 111 40.57 -7.03 9.50
CA ALA A 111 41.97 -7.38 9.72
C ALA A 111 42.27 -8.89 9.63
N ARG A 112 41.32 -9.73 9.16
CA ARG A 112 41.50 -11.20 9.02
C ARG A 112 41.36 -11.78 7.60
N MET A 113 41.28 -10.93 6.57
CA MET A 113 41.34 -11.37 5.16
C MET A 113 42.67 -11.03 4.43
N GLU A 114 43.76 -10.78 5.16
CA GLU A 114 45.07 -10.45 4.56
C GLU A 114 46.19 -11.47 4.88
N ALA A 115 45.83 -12.69 5.31
CA ALA A 115 46.78 -13.72 5.76
C ALA A 115 46.68 -15.08 5.05
N ALA A 116 45.96 -15.17 3.92
CA ALA A 116 45.80 -16.41 3.15
C ALA A 116 46.99 -16.77 2.22
N PHE A 117 47.99 -15.88 2.10
CA PHE A 117 49.15 -16.06 1.20
C PHE A 117 50.49 -15.72 1.90
N ALA A 118 50.93 -16.56 2.83
CA ALA A 118 52.29 -16.49 3.39
C ALA A 118 52.88 -17.88 3.69
N GLY A 119 54.07 -18.16 3.12
CA GLY A 119 54.88 -19.34 3.43
C GLY A 119 55.69 -19.22 4.74
N PRO A 120 56.51 -20.24 5.08
CA PRO A 120 57.12 -20.38 6.41
C PRO A 120 58.24 -19.37 6.76
N LYS A 121 58.60 -19.34 8.05
CA LYS A 121 59.15 -18.18 8.78
C LYS A 121 60.67 -18.11 8.94
N GLY A 122 61.17 -16.87 9.06
CA GLY A 122 62.15 -16.45 10.09
C GLY A 122 63.47 -15.83 9.59
N PRO A 123 64.24 -15.09 10.44
CA PRO A 123 63.95 -14.64 11.82
C PRO A 123 63.90 -13.09 12.00
N MET A 124 63.74 -12.64 13.25
CA MET A 124 63.42 -11.27 13.71
C MET A 124 64.43 -10.15 13.38
N MET A 125 63.92 -8.90 13.29
CA MET A 125 64.35 -7.73 14.09
C MET A 125 63.22 -6.66 14.10
N ASN A 126 63.27 -5.68 15.01
CA ASN A 126 62.10 -4.87 15.41
C ASN A 126 62.29 -3.34 15.28
N ASN A 127 61.31 -2.64 14.70
CA ASN A 127 60.73 -1.37 15.19
C ASN A 127 59.70 -0.80 14.18
N GLY A 128 58.76 0.03 14.69
CA GLY A 128 57.81 0.80 13.88
C GLY A 128 57.28 2.02 14.65
N SER A 129 56.58 2.92 13.95
CA SER A 129 55.93 4.11 14.54
C SER A 129 54.78 4.60 13.66
N GLY A 130 53.59 4.77 14.24
CA GLY A 130 52.39 5.31 13.59
C GLY A 130 51.53 6.08 14.60
N PHE A 131 50.70 7.00 14.11
CA PHE A 131 49.85 7.88 14.92
C PHE A 131 48.77 7.14 15.72
N THR A 132 48.26 7.77 16.78
CA THR A 132 47.37 7.15 17.79
C THR A 132 46.03 7.88 17.95
N PRO A 133 44.94 7.20 18.39
CA PRO A 133 43.63 7.81 18.57
C PRO A 133 43.57 9.01 19.54
N ALA A 134 44.51 9.08 20.51
CA ALA A 134 44.61 10.20 21.45
C ALA A 134 44.96 11.54 20.76
N GLU A 135 45.56 11.49 19.57
CA GLU A 135 45.91 12.68 18.78
C GLU A 135 44.69 13.18 17.98
N PHE A 136 43.76 12.30 17.63
CA PHE A 136 42.49 12.65 16.96
C PHE A 136 41.53 13.38 17.92
N ALA A 137 41.38 12.88 19.15
CA ALA A 137 40.50 13.48 20.16
C ALA A 137 40.82 14.95 20.50
N ARG A 138 42.09 15.37 20.34
CA ARG A 138 42.50 16.77 20.54
C ARG A 138 42.06 17.73 19.44
N PHE A 139 41.77 17.23 18.24
CA PHE A 139 41.38 18.08 17.11
C PHE A 139 39.93 18.59 17.24
N GLN A 140 39.05 17.80 17.84
CA GLN A 140 37.61 18.09 17.89
C GLN A 140 37.22 19.17 18.93
N GLN A 141 38.08 19.48 19.90
CA GLN A 141 37.80 20.44 20.98
C GLN A 141 38.14 21.91 20.66
N GLN A 142 38.58 22.24 19.44
CA GLN A 142 39.02 23.60 19.09
C GLN A 142 38.01 24.47 18.32
N SER A 143 36.78 24.01 18.08
CA SER A 143 35.86 24.67 17.13
C SER A 143 34.41 24.88 17.62
N THR A 144 34.21 25.39 18.84
CA THR A 144 32.90 25.94 19.29
C THR A 144 33.04 27.17 20.20
N MET A 145 33.03 28.37 19.59
CA MET A 145 32.65 29.62 20.25
C MET A 145 31.85 30.50 19.29
N SER A 146 30.88 31.24 19.83
CA SER A 146 29.95 32.13 19.12
C SER A 146 30.54 33.53 18.87
N VAL A 147 29.98 34.35 17.96
CA VAL A 147 28.94 35.40 18.19
C VAL A 147 28.29 35.78 16.79
N PRO A 148 27.67 36.96 16.44
CA PRO A 148 26.31 36.93 15.85
C PRO A 148 26.09 37.60 14.46
N GLN A 149 24.81 37.62 14.07
CA GLN A 149 24.10 38.37 13.01
C GLN A 149 24.79 39.57 12.31
N SER A 150 24.62 39.64 10.98
CA SER A 150 24.23 40.88 10.25
C SER A 150 23.60 40.51 8.89
N ALA A 151 23.01 41.47 8.16
CA ALA A 151 22.05 41.22 7.07
C ALA A 151 22.59 41.48 5.64
N SER A 152 21.79 41.04 4.65
CA SER A 152 21.78 41.45 3.23
C SER A 152 21.87 42.99 3.01
N PRO A 153 22.24 43.53 1.82
CA PRO A 153 21.90 42.97 0.50
C PRO A 153 22.85 43.18 -0.73
N ALA A 154 22.70 42.26 -1.69
CA ALA A 154 22.54 42.44 -3.15
C ALA A 154 23.50 43.26 -4.06
N THR A 155 23.38 42.93 -5.37
CA THR A 155 23.77 43.66 -6.60
C THR A 155 25.10 43.36 -7.28
N ALA A 156 25.16 43.76 -8.56
CA ALA A 156 26.13 43.43 -9.62
C ALA A 156 27.59 43.83 -9.32
N GLY A 157 28.61 43.34 -10.04
CA GLY A 157 28.64 42.43 -11.20
C GLY A 157 29.84 42.75 -12.12
N GLN A 158 29.94 42.09 -13.28
CA GLN A 158 30.96 42.28 -14.34
C GLN A 158 32.44 42.06 -13.94
N SER A 159 33.02 40.97 -14.43
CA SER A 159 34.45 40.86 -14.76
C SER A 159 34.82 41.88 -15.86
N PRO A 160 36.10 42.27 -16.04
CA PRO A 160 36.94 41.45 -16.95
C PRO A 160 38.48 41.51 -16.73
N MET A 161 39.17 40.41 -17.13
CA MET A 161 40.46 40.39 -17.89
C MET A 161 41.74 41.05 -17.28
N MET A 162 42.98 40.68 -17.65
CA MET A 162 43.56 39.73 -18.62
C MET A 162 45.00 39.33 -18.15
N SER A 163 45.61 38.31 -18.80
CA SER A 163 47.07 37.97 -18.92
C SER A 163 48.12 38.51 -17.91
N GLY A 164 49.09 37.75 -17.42
CA GLY A 164 49.64 36.43 -17.81
C GLY A 164 51.18 36.47 -17.92
N GLY A 165 51.91 35.33 -17.83
CA GLY A 165 53.35 35.30 -18.17
C GLY A 165 54.27 34.26 -17.48
N TYR A 166 54.79 33.33 -18.29
CA TYR A 166 56.16 32.75 -18.28
C TYR A 166 56.91 32.31 -16.99
N GLN A 167 56.99 30.97 -16.84
CA GLN A 167 58.22 30.13 -16.72
C GLN A 167 59.35 30.41 -15.68
N ARG A 168 59.43 29.50 -14.68
CA ARG A 168 60.59 28.73 -14.13
C ARG A 168 62.05 29.28 -14.16
N PRO A 169 62.79 29.02 -13.07
CA PRO A 169 64.22 28.61 -13.10
C PRO A 169 64.46 27.16 -12.59
N MET A 170 65.74 26.76 -12.44
CA MET A 170 66.24 25.37 -12.24
C MET A 170 67.34 25.23 -11.15
N GLY A 171 67.57 24.00 -10.65
CA GLY A 171 68.75 23.56 -9.88
C GLY A 171 68.43 22.98 -8.49
N GLY A 172 69.19 22.02 -7.91
CA GLY A 172 70.35 21.24 -8.41
C GLY A 172 71.01 20.37 -7.31
N MET A 173 71.99 19.52 -7.68
CA MET A 173 72.83 18.61 -6.83
C MET A 173 72.13 17.35 -6.23
N GLY A 174 72.78 16.19 -6.05
CA GLY A 174 74.18 15.80 -6.35
C GLY A 174 74.52 14.29 -6.24
N TYR A 175 75.79 13.94 -6.51
CA TYR A 175 76.52 12.65 -6.51
C TYR A 175 76.38 11.79 -5.21
N MET A 176 76.62 10.47 -5.09
CA MET A 176 77.12 9.30 -5.91
C MET A 176 76.68 7.96 -5.22
N GLY A 177 77.08 6.70 -5.53
CA GLY A 177 77.98 6.06 -6.53
C GLY A 177 78.37 4.58 -6.16
N TYR A 178 78.82 3.76 -7.14
CA TYR A 178 79.34 2.35 -7.06
C TYR A 178 78.41 1.19 -6.57
N GLY A 179 78.45 -0.05 -7.11
CA GLY A 179 79.00 -0.52 -8.40
C GLY A 179 79.30 -2.06 -8.55
N GLY A 180 78.55 -2.79 -9.41
CA GLY A 180 78.90 -4.12 -10.00
C GLY A 180 78.57 -5.41 -9.20
N GLY A 181 78.39 -6.62 -9.78
CA GLY A 181 78.19 -7.01 -11.20
C GLY A 181 78.33 -8.54 -11.50
N MET A 182 77.46 -9.12 -12.38
CA MET A 182 77.46 -10.50 -12.96
C MET A 182 77.29 -11.72 -11.99
N GLY A 183 76.76 -12.89 -12.37
CA GLY A 183 76.03 -13.33 -13.59
C GLY A 183 75.87 -14.87 -13.76
N MET A 184 75.05 -15.30 -14.74
CA MET A 184 74.98 -16.63 -15.43
C MET A 184 74.20 -17.88 -14.89
N MET A 185 73.50 -18.52 -15.85
CA MET A 185 73.17 -19.95 -16.07
C MET A 185 71.94 -20.69 -15.45
N GLN A 186 71.49 -21.70 -16.22
CA GLN A 186 70.40 -22.70 -16.08
C GLN A 186 71.05 -24.13 -16.15
N PRO A 187 70.36 -25.32 -16.25
CA PRO A 187 68.92 -25.71 -16.19
C PRO A 187 68.65 -26.89 -15.20
N GLY A 188 67.51 -27.62 -15.27
CA GLY A 188 67.44 -29.01 -14.72
C GLY A 188 66.06 -29.69 -14.54
N PHE A 189 65.83 -30.82 -15.21
CA PHE A 189 64.64 -31.71 -15.23
C PHE A 189 64.41 -32.65 -14.00
N GLY A 190 63.17 -33.15 -13.83
CA GLY A 190 62.85 -34.55 -13.39
C GLY A 190 61.92 -34.76 -12.16
N SER A 191 61.34 -35.93 -11.88
CA SER A 191 61.02 -37.11 -12.74
C SER A 191 60.09 -38.19 -12.10
N MET A 192 58.78 -38.19 -12.42
CA MET A 192 57.86 -39.34 -12.71
C MET A 192 57.75 -40.63 -11.84
N GLY A 193 56.50 -41.07 -11.56
CA GLY A 193 56.05 -42.44 -11.16
C GLY A 193 54.77 -42.39 -10.30
N MET A 194 53.60 -43.04 -10.52
CA MET A 194 53.16 -44.37 -11.07
C MET A 194 53.46 -45.56 -10.11
N GLN A 195 52.58 -46.55 -9.84
CA GLN A 195 51.31 -46.99 -10.49
C GLN A 195 50.48 -47.98 -9.60
N GLN A 196 49.12 -47.98 -9.66
CA GLN A 196 48.17 -49.15 -9.53
C GLN A 196 48.21 -50.08 -8.26
N GLN A 197 47.24 -50.97 -7.91
CA GLN A 197 45.89 -51.33 -8.42
C GLN A 197 44.95 -51.96 -7.35
N HIS A 198 43.63 -51.68 -7.45
CA HIS A 198 42.44 -52.55 -7.21
C HIS A 198 42.07 -53.35 -5.92
N GLN A 199 40.74 -53.35 -5.71
CA GLN A 199 39.81 -54.37 -5.17
C GLN A 199 39.32 -54.33 -3.70
N GLN A 200 38.01 -54.67 -3.60
CA GLN A 200 37.04 -54.69 -2.48
C GLN A 200 36.97 -56.10 -1.82
N PRO A 201 36.19 -56.42 -0.74
CA PRO A 201 34.88 -55.81 -0.37
C PRO A 201 34.51 -55.69 1.15
N ALA A 202 33.27 -55.21 1.37
CA ALA A 202 32.31 -55.52 2.47
C ALA A 202 32.39 -54.85 3.87
N GLU A 203 31.46 -53.90 4.07
CA GLU A 203 30.47 -53.79 5.18
C GLU A 203 30.84 -53.37 6.64
N ALA A 204 29.77 -52.94 7.36
CA ALA A 204 29.62 -52.78 8.82
C ALA A 204 30.23 -51.55 9.56
N ALA A 205 29.79 -50.35 9.14
CA ALA A 205 29.18 -49.26 9.96
C ALA A 205 29.58 -48.97 11.44
N THR A 206 29.85 -47.68 11.71
CA THR A 206 29.54 -46.89 12.95
C THR A 206 30.19 -47.31 14.30
N GLN A 207 30.50 -46.43 15.27
CA GLN A 207 30.44 -44.96 15.49
C GLN A 207 31.51 -44.63 16.59
N ASP A 208 31.86 -43.42 17.05
CA ASP A 208 31.49 -42.00 16.81
C ASP A 208 32.75 -41.12 17.13
N LYS A 209 32.75 -39.83 16.77
CA LYS A 209 33.30 -38.77 17.64
C LYS A 209 32.85 -37.36 17.26
N GLY A 210 32.29 -36.62 18.22
CA GLY A 210 31.90 -35.21 18.05
C GLY A 210 33.03 -34.17 17.92
N LYS A 211 32.62 -32.91 17.63
CA LYS A 211 33.44 -31.70 17.41
C LYS A 211 34.52 -31.80 16.33
N GLY A 212 34.12 -31.68 15.05
CA GLY A 212 35.04 -31.25 13.99
C GLY A 212 34.43 -31.16 12.58
N ARG A 213 34.86 -30.12 11.85
CA ARG A 213 34.68 -29.91 10.39
C ARG A 213 33.25 -29.68 9.88
N MET A 214 33.19 -29.25 8.61
CA MET A 214 32.02 -29.40 7.75
C MET A 214 31.68 -30.90 7.63
N ILE A 215 30.39 -31.20 7.65
CA ILE A 215 29.81 -32.39 7.02
C ILE A 215 28.58 -31.88 6.27
N GLU A 216 28.45 -32.26 5.00
CA GLU A 216 27.24 -32.02 4.22
C GLU A 216 26.13 -32.89 4.80
N LEU A 217 25.03 -32.27 5.21
CA LEU A 217 23.81 -32.98 5.56
C LEU A 217 22.62 -32.17 5.03
N ASP A 218 21.57 -32.74 4.46
CA ASP A 218 21.31 -34.03 3.78
C ASP A 218 19.82 -33.93 3.51
N ASP A 219 19.32 -34.21 2.31
CA ASP A 219 17.91 -33.98 1.98
C ASP A 219 16.97 -35.05 2.65
N GLU A 220 17.44 -35.72 3.74
CA GLU A 220 16.80 -36.84 4.47
C GLU A 220 16.47 -36.61 5.98
N ASN A 221 15.56 -35.68 6.35
CA ASN A 221 14.46 -35.85 7.36
C ASN A 221 13.73 -34.54 7.69
N TRP A 222 13.48 -33.71 6.67
CA TRP A 222 12.84 -32.40 6.86
C TRP A 222 11.30 -32.49 6.77
N GLU A 223 10.75 -33.21 5.79
CA GLU A 223 9.30 -33.27 5.53
C GLU A 223 8.49 -34.02 6.61
N ALA A 224 9.16 -34.72 7.52
CA ALA A 224 8.52 -35.38 8.65
C ALA A 224 7.89 -34.39 9.67
N GLN A 225 8.28 -33.10 9.65
CA GLN A 225 7.85 -32.12 10.65
C GLN A 225 6.78 -31.10 10.19
N PHE A 226 6.37 -31.12 8.92
CA PHE A 226 5.29 -30.25 8.42
C PHE A 226 3.99 -31.00 8.04
N LYS A 227 4.03 -32.34 8.06
CA LYS A 227 2.99 -33.23 7.52
C LYS A 227 1.71 -33.37 8.37
N GLU A 228 1.54 -32.56 9.41
CA GLU A 228 0.42 -32.64 10.39
C GLU A 228 -0.55 -31.45 10.36
N ILE A 229 -0.37 -30.45 9.50
CA ILE A 229 -1.17 -29.18 9.52
C ILE A 229 -1.81 -28.83 8.16
N GLU A 230 -2.02 -29.81 7.27
CA GLU A 230 -2.41 -29.56 5.87
C GLU A 230 -3.65 -30.36 5.40
N THR A 231 -4.63 -30.61 6.29
CA THR A 231 -5.83 -31.42 5.95
C THR A 231 -7.17 -30.81 6.40
N ALA A 232 -7.81 -29.98 5.56
CA ALA A 232 -9.28 -29.74 5.54
C ALA A 232 -9.78 -29.01 4.27
N ASP A 233 -10.99 -29.35 3.83
CA ASP A 233 -11.67 -29.00 2.55
C ASP A 233 -13.10 -28.44 2.81
N GLN A 234 -13.82 -27.70 1.94
CA GLN A 234 -13.58 -27.21 0.56
C GLN A 234 -14.45 -25.93 0.29
N GLY A 235 -14.72 -25.58 -0.99
CA GLY A 235 -15.81 -24.67 -1.40
C GLY A 235 -17.21 -25.35 -1.31
N GLN A 236 -18.23 -25.04 -2.11
CA GLN A 236 -18.46 -24.12 -3.26
C GLN A 236 -20.01 -24.15 -3.53
N VAL A 237 -20.73 -23.36 -4.35
CA VAL A 237 -20.53 -22.35 -5.43
C VAL A 237 -21.74 -21.39 -5.40
N ASP A 238 -21.65 -20.18 -5.99
CA ASP A 238 -22.84 -19.41 -6.45
C ASP A 238 -22.47 -18.52 -7.67
N GLU A 239 -23.07 -18.77 -8.84
CA GLU A 239 -22.62 -18.16 -10.13
C GLU A 239 -23.77 -17.70 -11.06
N GLU A 240 -25.02 -18.10 -10.81
CA GLU A 240 -26.14 -17.88 -11.74
C GLU A 240 -26.82 -16.50 -11.60
N ALA A 241 -26.65 -15.82 -10.47
CA ALA A 241 -27.28 -14.52 -10.20
C ALA A 241 -26.67 -13.33 -10.99
N ASN A 242 -25.38 -13.39 -11.34
CA ASN A 242 -24.64 -12.27 -11.90
C ASN A 242 -25.03 -11.91 -13.35
N ALA A 243 -25.76 -12.78 -14.05
CA ALA A 243 -26.05 -12.64 -15.49
C ALA A 243 -27.22 -11.69 -15.84
N ALA A 244 -28.03 -11.27 -14.86
CA ALA A 244 -29.27 -10.52 -15.13
C ALA A 244 -29.10 -8.98 -15.08
N ILE A 245 -28.21 -8.47 -14.23
CA ILE A 245 -28.24 -7.06 -13.79
C ILE A 245 -27.50 -6.11 -14.76
N GLU A 246 -26.55 -6.60 -15.57
CA GLU A 246 -25.82 -5.78 -16.56
C GLU A 246 -26.73 -5.15 -17.64
N SER A 247 -27.97 -5.64 -17.81
CA SER A 247 -28.82 -5.22 -18.93
C SER A 247 -29.49 -3.85 -18.76
N GLU A 248 -29.77 -3.39 -17.54
CA GLU A 248 -30.67 -2.23 -17.32
C GLU A 248 -29.92 -0.92 -16.99
N LEU A 249 -28.69 -1.01 -16.47
CA LEU A 249 -27.86 0.13 -16.07
C LEU A 249 -27.40 1.06 -17.22
N ASN A 250 -27.62 0.69 -18.49
CA ASN A 250 -26.98 1.34 -19.65
C ASN A 250 -27.77 2.51 -20.28
N ASP A 251 -29.07 2.67 -20.00
CA ASP A 251 -29.94 3.58 -20.78
C ASP A 251 -30.28 4.94 -20.12
N LEU A 252 -29.98 5.14 -18.82
CA LEU A 252 -30.32 6.37 -18.08
C LEU A 252 -29.25 7.50 -18.13
N ASP A 253 -28.04 7.21 -18.62
CA ASP A 253 -26.84 8.08 -18.58
C ASP A 253 -26.87 9.30 -19.54
N ARG A 254 -28.00 10.01 -19.74
CA ARG A 254 -28.17 10.85 -20.96
C ARG A 254 -28.76 12.28 -20.92
N SER A 255 -29.22 12.90 -19.81
CA SER A 255 -29.72 14.31 -19.92
C SER A 255 -29.89 15.20 -18.65
N VAL A 256 -28.88 15.99 -18.23
CA VAL A 256 -29.04 17.20 -17.35
C VAL A 256 -27.89 18.25 -17.55
N PRO A 257 -28.12 19.59 -17.48
CA PRO A 257 -27.08 20.65 -17.38
C PRO A 257 -27.25 21.73 -16.24
N ILE A 258 -26.31 22.69 -16.12
CA ILE A 258 -25.87 23.39 -14.86
C ILE A 258 -25.90 24.97 -14.91
N THR A 259 -25.84 25.70 -13.76
CA THR A 259 -25.34 27.12 -13.64
C THR A 259 -24.77 27.48 -12.23
N ASN A 260 -24.29 28.73 -11.97
CA ASN A 260 -23.06 28.98 -11.15
C ASN A 260 -23.00 30.33 -10.31
N THR A 261 -21.86 30.60 -9.62
CA THR A 261 -21.35 31.87 -8.94
C THR A 261 -21.87 32.21 -7.51
N ASP A 262 -21.18 32.93 -6.57
CA ASP A 262 -19.77 33.40 -6.31
C ASP A 262 -19.58 33.79 -4.78
N SER A 263 -18.46 34.41 -4.32
CA SER A 263 -18.03 34.53 -2.88
C SER A 263 -17.19 35.77 -2.46
N ASP A 264 -17.28 36.31 -1.21
CA ASP A 264 -16.24 37.21 -0.58
C ASP A 264 -16.33 37.57 0.95
N GLN A 265 -17.02 36.85 1.84
CA GLN A 265 -17.35 37.34 3.23
C GLN A 265 -16.63 36.67 4.44
N ASP A 266 -15.75 35.69 4.25
CA ASP A 266 -15.48 34.67 5.29
C ASP A 266 -14.54 35.04 6.46
N HIS A 267 -13.63 36.00 6.34
CA HIS A 267 -12.50 36.15 7.29
C HIS A 267 -12.88 36.49 8.75
N GLY A 268 -14.09 36.98 9.01
CA GLY A 268 -14.57 37.27 10.38
C GLY A 268 -15.17 36.07 11.12
N LEU A 269 -15.31 34.91 10.46
CA LEU A 269 -16.03 33.73 10.97
C LEU A 269 -15.10 32.68 11.63
N PHE A 270 -13.79 32.79 11.45
CA PHE A 270 -12.85 31.71 11.76
C PHE A 270 -12.52 31.59 13.26
N GLU A 271 -12.22 32.70 13.95
CA GLU A 271 -11.72 32.67 15.34
C GLU A 271 -12.74 32.08 16.33
N SER A 272 -14.02 32.48 16.25
CA SER A 272 -15.05 32.01 17.19
C SER A 272 -15.40 30.53 17.02
N VAL A 273 -15.41 30.04 15.78
CA VAL A 273 -15.59 28.60 15.48
C VAL A 273 -14.37 27.81 15.96
N TRP A 274 -13.16 28.36 15.79
CA TRP A 274 -11.92 27.74 16.25
C TRP A 274 -11.86 27.62 17.78
N GLU A 275 -12.25 28.65 18.54
CA GLU A 275 -12.35 28.58 20.01
C GLU A 275 -13.37 27.54 20.49
N ARG A 276 -14.56 27.47 19.85
CA ARG A 276 -15.58 26.45 20.17
C ARG A 276 -15.10 25.03 19.87
N VAL A 277 -14.49 24.80 18.70
CA VAL A 277 -13.92 23.49 18.32
C VAL A 277 -12.76 23.12 19.25
N GLN A 278 -11.92 24.06 19.67
CA GLN A 278 -10.88 23.80 20.67
C GLN A 278 -11.48 23.45 22.04
N ALA A 279 -12.57 24.09 22.46
CA ALA A 279 -13.25 23.76 23.72
C ALA A 279 -13.81 22.33 23.69
N GLU A 280 -14.60 21.96 22.68
CA GLU A 280 -15.18 20.61 22.57
C GLU A 280 -14.09 19.53 22.36
N THR A 281 -13.06 19.80 21.55
CA THR A 281 -11.91 18.88 21.39
C THR A 281 -11.12 18.73 22.70
N THR A 282 -10.98 19.78 23.50
CA THR A 282 -10.30 19.72 24.81
C THR A 282 -11.13 18.98 25.85
N ILE A 283 -12.46 19.12 25.81
CA ILE A 283 -13.38 18.36 26.66
C ILE A 283 -13.34 16.87 26.30
N ASN A 284 -13.44 16.53 25.01
CA ASN A 284 -13.32 15.16 24.51
C ASN A 284 -11.94 14.54 24.81
N ARG A 285 -10.86 15.33 24.73
CA ARG A 285 -9.52 14.89 25.14
C ARG A 285 -9.44 14.63 26.65
N LYS A 286 -9.98 15.52 27.50
CA LYS A 286 -10.02 15.30 28.96
C LYS A 286 -10.88 14.10 29.37
N LEU A 287 -11.96 13.83 28.63
CA LEU A 287 -12.78 12.62 28.79
C LEU A 287 -12.01 11.33 28.43
N ALA A 288 -11.07 11.41 27.48
CA ALA A 288 -10.17 10.30 27.14
C ALA A 288 -8.94 10.18 28.08
N GLU A 289 -8.47 11.29 28.67
CA GLU A 289 -7.29 11.35 29.53
C GLU A 289 -7.59 11.12 31.03
N GLY A 290 -8.85 11.24 31.46
CA GLY A 290 -9.31 10.75 32.77
C GLY A 290 -9.03 11.64 33.98
N GLU A 291 -8.73 12.93 33.79
CA GLU A 291 -8.47 13.86 34.89
C GLU A 291 -9.74 14.21 35.70
N ALA A 292 -9.94 13.52 36.82
CA ALA A 292 -10.82 13.93 37.91
C ALA A 292 -10.10 13.74 39.26
N ASP A 293 -9.56 14.84 39.81
CA ASP A 293 -8.89 15.00 41.12
C ASP A 293 -8.44 13.73 41.87
N PHE A 294 -7.32 13.16 41.42
CA PHE A 294 -6.64 12.06 42.11
C PHE A 294 -5.88 12.59 43.35
N ASN A 295 -6.50 12.51 44.53
CA ASN A 295 -5.92 13.05 45.76
C ASN A 295 -4.93 12.06 46.41
N ILE A 296 -3.63 12.38 46.36
CA ILE A 296 -2.49 11.44 46.47
C ILE A 296 -2.23 10.88 47.89
N ASN A 297 -2.92 11.33 48.94
CA ASN A 297 -2.43 11.18 50.33
C ASN A 297 -2.88 9.94 51.13
N ASP A 298 -3.98 9.26 50.80
CA ASP A 298 -4.68 8.40 51.78
C ASP A 298 -4.40 6.89 51.72
N ASN A 299 -3.70 6.35 50.70
CA ASN A 299 -3.43 4.91 50.58
C ASN A 299 -1.94 4.55 50.47
N LEU A 300 -1.19 4.85 51.53
CA LEU A 300 0.23 4.49 51.67
C LEU A 300 0.46 3.40 52.76
N HIS A 301 -0.17 2.24 52.59
CA HIS A 301 0.06 1.05 53.41
C HIS A 301 0.45 -0.16 52.54
N MET A 302 1.76 -0.41 52.48
CA MET A 302 2.34 -1.62 51.91
C MET A 302 2.20 -2.80 52.89
N GLY A 303 1.50 -3.87 52.50
CA GLY A 303 1.71 -5.19 53.09
C GLY A 303 0.49 -6.06 53.39
N ASP A 304 -0.18 -6.56 52.36
CA ASP A 304 -0.56 -7.99 52.32
C ASP A 304 -0.56 -8.49 50.86
N MET A 305 -0.51 -9.81 50.65
CA MET A 305 -0.31 -10.45 49.36
C MET A 305 -1.59 -11.13 48.85
N GLY A 306 -2.71 -10.40 48.87
CA GLY A 306 -4.07 -10.93 48.60
C GLY A 306 -4.82 -10.35 47.39
N GLU A 307 -4.44 -9.19 46.85
CA GLU A 307 -5.21 -8.52 45.79
C GLU A 307 -4.79 -8.98 44.38
N TRP A 308 -5.52 -9.95 43.82
CA TRP A 308 -5.50 -10.27 42.38
C TRP A 308 -6.76 -9.83 41.62
N ASP A 309 -7.72 -9.19 42.31
CA ASP A 309 -8.96 -8.64 41.73
C ASP A 309 -8.74 -7.41 40.84
N GLY A 310 -7.49 -6.98 40.63
CA GLY A 310 -7.12 -5.81 39.84
C GLY A 310 -7.38 -5.90 38.32
N PHE A 311 -7.88 -7.04 37.82
CA PHE A 311 -8.10 -7.27 36.39
C PHE A 311 -9.35 -6.56 35.82
N ASP A 312 -10.34 -6.26 36.66
CA ASP A 312 -11.61 -5.64 36.25
C ASP A 312 -11.47 -4.20 35.72
N ASN A 313 -10.36 -3.52 36.01
CA ASN A 313 -10.13 -2.15 35.52
C ASN A 313 -9.98 -2.05 33.99
N LEU A 314 -9.80 -3.16 33.28
CA LEU A 314 -9.87 -3.22 31.81
C LEU A 314 -11.29 -3.08 31.26
N ASN A 315 -12.34 -3.33 32.06
CA ASN A 315 -13.76 -3.23 31.65
C ASN A 315 -14.28 -1.77 31.57
N THR A 316 -13.42 -0.78 31.84
CA THR A 316 -13.77 0.65 31.89
C THR A 316 -14.26 1.27 30.56
N ARG A 317 -14.24 0.51 29.44
CA ARG A 317 -14.74 0.94 28.12
C ARG A 317 -16.23 0.68 27.85
N PHE A 318 -16.97 0.03 28.77
CA PHE A 318 -18.36 -0.40 28.55
C PHE A 318 -19.43 0.39 29.32
N ARG A 319 -19.12 1.63 29.76
CA ARG A 319 -20.11 2.54 30.38
C ARG A 319 -20.81 3.43 29.37
N GLU A 320 -21.94 4.01 29.82
CA GLU A 320 -22.78 4.95 29.06
C GLU A 320 -21.94 6.08 28.40
N PRO A 321 -22.32 6.52 27.19
CA PRO A 321 -21.55 7.52 26.45
C PRO A 321 -21.53 8.86 27.19
N ARG A 322 -20.37 9.24 27.73
CA ARG A 322 -20.19 10.50 28.49
C ARG A 322 -20.12 11.71 27.57
N LEU A 323 -21.26 12.10 27.00
CA LEU A 323 -21.36 13.17 25.99
C LEU A 323 -21.21 14.60 26.55
N GLY A 324 -21.18 14.77 27.88
CA GLY A 324 -21.06 16.06 28.55
C GLY A 324 -22.39 16.83 28.63
N ASP A 325 -22.36 18.04 29.18
CA ASP A 325 -23.56 18.87 29.30
C ASP A 325 -24.00 19.50 27.97
N TYR A 326 -25.27 19.91 27.91
CA TYR A 326 -25.85 20.51 26.73
C TYR A 326 -25.16 21.84 26.39
N SER A 327 -24.60 21.94 25.19
CA SER A 327 -23.89 23.12 24.72
C SER A 327 -24.85 24.07 24.00
N PHE A 328 -25.26 25.12 24.72
CA PHE A 328 -26.19 26.13 24.24
C PHE A 328 -25.63 27.02 23.12
N GLU A 329 -26.53 27.55 22.29
CA GLU A 329 -26.17 28.60 21.34
C GLU A 329 -25.92 29.95 22.04
N GLN A 330 -24.88 30.66 21.58
CA GLN A 330 -24.38 31.89 22.22
C GLN A 330 -25.28 33.09 21.92
N ASP A 331 -25.82 33.20 20.71
CA ASP A 331 -26.66 34.33 20.25
C ASP A 331 -28.07 33.86 19.86
N ASN A 332 -28.83 33.38 20.86
CA ASN A 332 -30.18 32.84 20.66
C ASN A 332 -31.26 33.95 20.66
N VAL A 333 -31.92 34.15 19.51
CA VAL A 333 -32.93 35.20 19.26
C VAL A 333 -34.22 35.09 20.09
N PHE A 334 -34.52 33.93 20.68
CA PHE A 334 -35.73 33.72 21.48
C PHE A 334 -35.54 34.07 22.97
N ARG A 335 -34.32 34.43 23.40
CA ARG A 335 -34.03 34.77 24.80
C ARG A 335 -34.89 35.91 25.36
N ASP A 336 -35.25 36.91 24.57
CA ASP A 336 -36.09 38.02 25.04
C ASP A 336 -37.59 37.80 24.83
N VAL A 337 -38.00 36.74 24.12
CA VAL A 337 -39.40 36.39 23.89
C VAL A 337 -40.08 35.97 25.19
N ALA A 338 -41.27 36.50 25.47
CA ALA A 338 -41.95 36.32 26.77
C ALA A 338 -42.27 34.86 27.12
N ASN A 339 -42.73 34.07 26.14
CA ASN A 339 -42.96 32.63 26.27
C ASN A 339 -42.34 31.88 25.07
N PRO A 340 -41.03 31.55 25.12
CA PRO A 340 -40.35 30.94 23.98
C PRO A 340 -40.74 29.47 23.78
N PHE A 341 -41.21 28.77 24.82
CA PHE A 341 -41.72 27.41 24.69
C PHE A 341 -42.98 27.33 23.81
N GLU A 342 -43.90 28.28 23.97
CA GLU A 342 -45.13 28.35 23.18
C GLU A 342 -44.85 28.70 21.71
N GLU A 343 -43.90 29.60 21.44
CA GLU A 343 -43.48 29.89 20.06
C GLU A 343 -42.74 28.69 19.43
N GLY A 344 -41.92 27.94 20.18
CA GLY A 344 -41.30 26.70 19.71
C GLY A 344 -42.31 25.60 19.37
N MET A 345 -43.30 25.39 20.24
CA MET A 345 -44.42 24.47 19.97
C MET A 345 -45.20 24.88 18.72
N LYS A 346 -45.49 26.18 18.58
CA LYS A 346 -46.17 26.76 17.41
C LYS A 346 -45.36 26.57 16.12
N ILE A 347 -44.05 26.80 16.13
CA ILE A 347 -43.19 26.55 14.95
C ILE A 347 -43.28 25.08 14.53
N MET A 348 -43.26 24.12 15.46
CA MET A 348 -43.43 22.70 15.10
C MET A 348 -44.83 22.37 14.57
N GLN A 349 -45.90 22.91 15.17
CA GLN A 349 -47.29 22.67 14.73
C GLN A 349 -47.64 23.38 13.41
N GLU A 350 -47.02 24.52 13.10
CA GLU A 350 -47.12 25.22 11.81
C GLU A 350 -46.29 24.52 10.69
N GLY A 351 -45.57 23.44 11.00
CA GLY A 351 -44.65 22.77 10.06
C GLY A 351 -43.42 23.64 9.70
N GLY A 352 -43.12 24.63 10.54
CA GLY A 352 -42.04 25.60 10.36
C GLY A 352 -40.64 25.02 10.62
N ASN A 353 -39.63 25.88 10.54
CA ASN A 353 -38.25 25.42 10.54
C ASN A 353 -37.78 24.84 11.89
N LEU A 354 -37.34 23.59 11.88
CA LEU A 354 -36.88 22.84 13.06
C LEU A 354 -35.70 23.50 13.79
N SER A 355 -34.83 24.23 13.08
CA SER A 355 -33.73 24.97 13.71
C SER A 355 -34.23 26.19 14.51
N LEU A 356 -35.29 26.86 14.06
CA LEU A 356 -35.95 27.92 14.85
C LEU A 356 -36.69 27.33 16.06
N ALA A 357 -37.36 26.18 15.89
CA ALA A 357 -38.00 25.48 17.00
C ALA A 357 -36.97 25.08 18.08
N ALA A 358 -35.82 24.52 17.68
CA ALA A 358 -34.73 24.18 18.60
C ALA A 358 -34.23 25.43 19.36
N LEU A 359 -33.97 26.55 18.69
CA LEU A 359 -33.59 27.81 19.38
C LEU A 359 -34.69 28.30 20.34
N ALA A 360 -35.96 28.18 19.98
CA ALA A 360 -37.06 28.55 20.87
C ALA A 360 -37.14 27.65 22.13
N PHE A 361 -36.90 26.34 22.00
CA PHE A 361 -36.84 25.44 23.15
C PHE A 361 -35.56 25.61 23.99
N GLU A 362 -34.40 25.89 23.39
CA GLU A 362 -33.20 26.33 24.12
C GLU A 362 -33.50 27.55 25.00
N ALA A 363 -34.13 28.59 24.45
CA ALA A 363 -34.46 29.79 25.19
C ALA A 363 -35.48 29.54 26.31
N ALA A 364 -36.33 28.50 26.18
CA ALA A 364 -37.20 28.05 27.26
C ALA A 364 -36.40 27.38 28.39
N VAL A 365 -35.51 26.43 28.10
CA VAL A 365 -34.70 25.76 29.14
C VAL A 365 -33.61 26.66 29.73
N GLN A 366 -33.18 27.71 29.02
CA GLN A 366 -32.33 28.77 29.58
C GLN A 366 -33.07 29.64 30.60
N LYS A 367 -34.41 29.76 30.50
CA LYS A 367 -35.25 30.50 31.47
C LYS A 367 -35.71 29.62 32.63
N ASP A 368 -36.05 28.37 32.34
CA ASP A 368 -36.39 27.36 33.34
C ASP A 368 -35.67 26.03 33.01
N PRO A 369 -34.47 25.79 33.60
CA PRO A 369 -33.73 24.55 33.39
C PRO A 369 -34.44 23.28 33.87
N GLN A 370 -35.53 23.40 34.64
CA GLN A 370 -36.36 22.28 35.10
C GLN A 370 -37.60 22.06 34.22
N HIS A 371 -37.77 22.82 33.13
CA HIS A 371 -38.90 22.68 32.22
C HIS A 371 -38.76 21.43 31.32
N VAL A 372 -38.99 20.25 31.90
CA VAL A 372 -38.88 18.91 31.29
C VAL A 372 -39.37 18.88 29.84
N LYS A 373 -40.59 19.35 29.57
CA LYS A 373 -41.18 19.30 28.22
C LYS A 373 -40.42 20.16 27.20
N ALA A 374 -39.71 21.21 27.61
CA ALA A 374 -38.87 21.97 26.69
C ALA A 374 -37.56 21.21 26.37
N TRP A 375 -36.97 20.51 27.34
CA TRP A 375 -35.85 19.60 27.07
C TRP A 375 -36.24 18.45 26.14
N THR A 376 -37.40 17.81 26.38
CA THR A 376 -37.93 16.76 25.49
C THR A 376 -38.13 17.29 24.07
N MET A 377 -38.85 18.41 23.90
CA MET A 377 -39.11 18.98 22.57
C MET A 377 -37.84 19.51 21.89
N LEU A 378 -36.85 20.03 22.64
CA LEU A 378 -35.53 20.40 22.11
C LEU A 378 -34.80 19.19 21.52
N GLY A 379 -34.79 18.06 22.25
CA GLY A 379 -34.23 16.81 21.76
C GLY A 379 -34.95 16.30 20.50
N THR A 380 -36.28 16.24 20.56
CA THR A 380 -37.13 15.85 19.42
C THR A 380 -36.98 16.75 18.19
N ALA A 381 -36.74 18.05 18.38
CA ALA A 381 -36.47 18.99 17.28
C ALA A 381 -35.07 18.80 16.68
N GLN A 382 -34.04 18.61 17.51
CA GLN A 382 -32.67 18.40 17.03
C GLN A 382 -32.50 17.05 16.30
N ALA A 383 -33.15 15.97 16.76
CA ALA A 383 -33.16 14.68 16.06
C ALA A 383 -33.76 14.81 14.65
N GLN A 384 -34.93 15.46 14.52
CA GLN A 384 -35.56 15.71 13.21
C GLN A 384 -34.75 16.65 12.29
N ASN A 385 -33.86 17.45 12.88
CA ASN A 385 -32.95 18.41 12.23
C ASN A 385 -31.55 17.80 11.94
N GLU A 386 -31.44 16.47 11.95
CA GLU A 386 -30.21 15.69 11.72
C GLU A 386 -29.03 16.05 12.64
N LYS A 387 -29.33 16.21 13.94
CA LYS A 387 -28.36 16.58 14.99
C LYS A 387 -28.50 15.66 16.21
N GLU A 388 -28.05 14.42 16.06
CA GLU A 388 -28.27 13.37 17.05
C GLU A 388 -27.52 13.61 18.38
N LEU A 389 -26.26 14.07 18.37
CA LEU A 389 -25.53 14.32 19.62
C LEU A 389 -26.15 15.46 20.46
N PRO A 390 -26.57 16.62 19.89
CA PRO A 390 -27.43 17.57 20.61
C PRO A 390 -28.77 16.99 21.05
N ALA A 391 -29.39 16.11 20.27
CA ALA A 391 -30.65 15.47 20.66
C ALA A 391 -30.48 14.61 21.92
N ILE A 392 -29.50 13.70 21.93
CA ILE A 392 -29.16 12.86 23.09
C ILE A 392 -28.89 13.73 24.31
N ARG A 393 -27.99 14.72 24.20
CA ARG A 393 -27.66 15.66 25.29
C ARG A 393 -28.91 16.37 25.85
N ALA A 394 -29.90 16.72 25.03
CA ALA A 394 -31.13 17.37 25.51
C ALA A 394 -32.09 16.37 26.21
N LEU A 395 -32.24 15.16 25.66
CA LEU A 395 -33.10 14.11 26.22
C LEU A 395 -32.55 13.60 27.56
N GLU A 396 -31.22 13.50 27.71
CA GLU A 396 -30.58 13.25 29.01
C GLU A 396 -30.95 14.30 30.06
N GLN A 397 -30.96 15.59 29.71
CA GLN A 397 -31.33 16.67 30.65
C GLN A 397 -32.82 16.61 31.01
N ALA A 398 -33.70 16.21 30.06
CA ALA A 398 -35.10 15.91 30.37
C ALA A 398 -35.20 14.80 31.44
N LEU A 399 -34.43 13.73 31.32
CA LEU A 399 -34.42 12.59 32.26
C LEU A 399 -33.70 12.85 33.59
N LYS A 400 -32.83 13.87 33.65
CA LYS A 400 -32.29 14.39 34.93
C LYS A 400 -33.35 15.15 35.72
N ALA A 401 -34.32 15.79 35.06
CA ALA A 401 -35.41 16.54 35.69
C ALA A 401 -36.66 15.66 35.95
N ASP A 402 -37.01 14.76 35.04
CA ASP A 402 -38.07 13.74 35.19
C ASP A 402 -37.54 12.35 34.80
N PRO A 403 -37.06 11.55 35.76
CA PRO A 403 -36.57 10.20 35.52
C PRO A 403 -37.54 9.22 34.86
N ASN A 404 -38.84 9.56 34.81
CA ASN A 404 -39.92 8.71 34.30
C ASN A 404 -40.53 9.24 33.00
N ASN A 405 -39.88 10.20 32.32
CA ASN A 405 -40.42 10.81 31.12
C ASN A 405 -40.45 9.85 29.92
N LEU A 406 -41.62 9.28 29.61
CA LEU A 406 -41.78 8.27 28.57
C LEU A 406 -41.40 8.75 27.16
N ASP A 407 -41.73 10.00 26.83
CA ASP A 407 -41.37 10.61 25.53
C ASP A 407 -39.84 10.73 25.39
N ALA A 408 -39.16 11.22 26.44
CA ALA A 408 -37.70 11.36 26.42
C ALA A 408 -36.98 10.00 26.46
N LEU A 409 -37.49 9.01 27.21
CA LEU A 409 -36.96 7.64 27.21
C LEU A 409 -37.08 6.98 25.82
N MET A 410 -38.24 7.07 25.16
CA MET A 410 -38.41 6.49 23.81
C MET A 410 -37.57 7.22 22.76
N GLY A 411 -37.54 8.56 22.80
CA GLY A 411 -36.68 9.34 21.91
C GLY A 411 -35.20 9.00 22.08
N LEU A 412 -34.73 8.90 23.33
CA LEU A 412 -33.34 8.59 23.65
C LEU A 412 -32.94 7.19 23.20
N ALA A 413 -33.83 6.20 23.31
CA ALA A 413 -33.59 4.86 22.78
C ALA A 413 -33.37 4.87 21.26
N VAL A 414 -34.22 5.59 20.51
CA VAL A 414 -34.08 5.75 19.05
C VAL A 414 -32.77 6.47 18.70
N SER A 415 -32.46 7.58 19.38
CA SER A 415 -31.21 8.31 19.19
C SER A 415 -29.96 7.47 19.50
N TYR A 416 -30.00 6.61 20.53
CA TYR A 416 -28.91 5.68 20.81
C TYR A 416 -28.75 4.61 19.72
N THR A 417 -29.84 4.07 19.18
CA THR A 417 -29.76 3.15 18.02
C THR A 417 -29.24 3.86 16.75
N ASN A 418 -29.51 5.16 16.58
CA ASN A 418 -29.00 5.94 15.45
C ASN A 418 -27.47 6.08 15.46
N GLU A 419 -26.85 6.24 16.62
CA GLU A 419 -25.38 6.28 16.79
C GLU A 419 -24.74 4.91 17.12
N GLY A 420 -25.53 3.83 17.13
CA GLY A 420 -25.05 2.45 17.34
C GLY A 420 -24.79 2.05 18.80
N TYR A 421 -25.31 2.79 19.78
CA TYR A 421 -25.22 2.48 21.22
C TYR A 421 -26.26 1.44 21.66
N ASP A 422 -26.35 0.30 20.95
CA ASP A 422 -27.42 -0.71 21.08
C ASP A 422 -27.70 -1.14 22.53
N SER A 423 -26.65 -1.48 23.30
CA SER A 423 -26.81 -1.90 24.71
C SER A 423 -27.42 -0.81 25.60
N THR A 424 -27.17 0.47 25.29
CA THR A 424 -27.74 1.61 26.02
C THR A 424 -29.17 1.89 25.56
N ALA A 425 -29.47 1.71 24.27
CA ALA A 425 -30.86 1.71 23.78
C ALA A 425 -31.70 0.61 24.47
N TYR A 426 -31.18 -0.61 24.62
CA TYR A 426 -31.88 -1.71 25.29
C TYR A 426 -32.17 -1.42 26.77
N ARG A 427 -31.22 -0.89 27.55
CA ARG A 427 -31.46 -0.45 28.94
C ARG A 427 -32.49 0.68 29.01
N THR A 428 -32.45 1.62 28.05
CA THR A 428 -33.40 2.74 27.97
C THR A 428 -34.82 2.25 27.69
N LEU A 429 -34.97 1.25 26.80
CA LEU A 429 -36.25 0.58 26.54
C LEU A 429 -36.73 -0.27 27.73
N GLU A 430 -35.84 -0.98 28.43
CA GLU A 430 -36.20 -1.71 29.66
C GLU A 430 -36.78 -0.77 30.73
N ARG A 431 -36.16 0.40 30.92
CA ARG A 431 -36.62 1.46 31.82
C ARG A 431 -37.92 2.14 31.35
N TRP A 432 -38.07 2.37 30.04
CA TRP A 432 -39.35 2.85 29.48
C TRP A 432 -40.49 1.90 29.82
N LEU A 433 -40.24 0.60 29.69
CA LEU A 433 -41.23 -0.43 29.94
C LEU A 433 -41.57 -0.59 31.43
N SER A 434 -40.61 -0.46 32.35
CA SER A 434 -40.90 -0.54 33.80
C SER A 434 -41.71 0.66 34.31
N VAL A 435 -41.59 1.83 33.67
CA VAL A 435 -42.42 3.01 33.96
C VAL A 435 -43.84 2.85 33.39
N LYS A 436 -43.99 2.38 32.13
CA LYS A 436 -45.30 2.30 31.47
C LYS A 436 -46.08 1.02 31.79
N TYR A 437 -45.40 -0.10 32.06
CA TYR A 437 -45.96 -1.41 32.36
C TYR A 437 -45.30 -2.08 33.59
N PRO A 438 -45.39 -1.46 34.79
CA PRO A 438 -44.77 -2.00 36.02
C PRO A 438 -45.28 -3.39 36.44
N GLN A 439 -46.40 -3.86 35.87
CA GLN A 439 -46.92 -5.23 36.03
C GLN A 439 -46.17 -6.29 35.22
N ILE A 440 -45.28 -5.90 34.28
CA ILE A 440 -44.43 -6.81 33.49
C ILE A 440 -43.02 -6.82 34.09
N ILE A 441 -42.45 -5.64 34.32
CA ILE A 441 -41.15 -5.48 34.98
C ILE A 441 -41.24 -4.40 36.07
N ASN A 442 -40.94 -4.78 37.31
CA ASN A 442 -40.83 -3.85 38.42
C ASN A 442 -39.62 -2.92 38.22
N PRO A 443 -39.74 -1.58 38.37
CA PRO A 443 -38.61 -0.65 38.39
C PRO A 443 -37.44 -1.03 39.31
N ASP A 444 -37.67 -1.76 40.41
CA ASP A 444 -36.58 -2.24 41.29
C ASP A 444 -35.73 -3.38 40.68
N ASN A 445 -36.16 -3.99 39.56
CA ASN A 445 -35.56 -5.19 38.95
C ASN A 445 -34.84 -4.91 37.60
N LEU A 446 -34.54 -3.64 37.30
CA LEU A 446 -33.79 -3.24 36.10
C LEU A 446 -32.38 -3.84 36.08
N SER A 447 -31.87 -4.13 34.88
CA SER A 447 -30.51 -4.68 34.69
C SER A 447 -29.45 -3.64 35.07
N SER A 448 -28.43 -3.99 35.87
CA SER A 448 -27.44 -3.02 36.32
C SER A 448 -26.25 -2.88 35.35
N ASP A 449 -25.55 -1.74 35.49
CA ASP A 449 -24.32 -1.43 34.78
C ASP A 449 -23.18 -2.46 34.96
N ALA A 450 -23.25 -3.31 35.98
CA ALA A 450 -22.22 -4.28 36.33
C ALA A 450 -22.53 -5.72 35.90
N ASP A 451 -23.78 -6.02 35.50
CA ASP A 451 -24.24 -7.40 35.22
C ASP A 451 -23.90 -7.90 33.81
N LEU A 452 -23.06 -7.17 33.06
CA LEU A 452 -22.89 -7.36 31.61
C LEU A 452 -21.40 -7.47 31.22
N GLY A 453 -20.95 -8.71 31.02
CA GLY A 453 -19.67 -9.02 30.40
C GLY A 453 -19.76 -9.06 28.86
N PHE A 454 -18.67 -9.53 28.24
CA PHE A 454 -18.50 -9.61 26.78
C PHE A 454 -19.61 -10.39 26.04
N THR A 455 -20.33 -11.28 26.74
CA THR A 455 -21.33 -12.20 26.17
C THR A 455 -22.78 -11.69 26.20
N ASP A 456 -23.09 -10.66 26.97
CA ASP A 456 -24.43 -10.56 27.56
C ASP A 456 -25.40 -9.58 26.84
N ARG A 457 -24.92 -8.91 25.77
CA ARG A 457 -25.72 -8.06 24.86
C ARG A 457 -26.96 -8.80 24.34
N GLN A 458 -26.80 -10.06 23.91
CA GLN A 458 -27.88 -10.85 23.35
C GLN A 458 -28.92 -11.24 24.42
N ILE A 459 -28.47 -11.54 25.63
CA ILE A 459 -29.35 -11.89 26.76
C ILE A 459 -30.22 -10.68 27.16
N LEU A 460 -29.64 -9.48 27.15
CA LEU A 460 -30.39 -8.24 27.38
C LEU A 460 -31.41 -7.97 26.25
N HIS A 461 -31.02 -8.16 24.98
CA HIS A 461 -31.92 -8.02 23.82
C HIS A 461 -33.13 -8.95 23.91
N GLU A 462 -32.89 -10.25 24.12
CA GLU A 462 -33.95 -11.27 24.22
C GLU A 462 -34.89 -10.98 25.39
N ARG A 463 -34.33 -10.69 26.59
CA ARG A 463 -35.10 -10.33 27.80
C ARG A 463 -36.01 -9.12 27.57
N VAL A 464 -35.49 -8.03 27.01
CA VAL A 464 -36.28 -6.81 26.79
C VAL A 464 -37.32 -7.02 25.68
N THR A 465 -36.97 -7.75 24.62
CA THR A 465 -37.91 -8.13 23.55
C THR A 465 -39.07 -8.96 24.08
N ASP A 466 -38.80 -9.98 24.92
CA ASP A 466 -39.85 -10.79 25.56
C ASP A 466 -40.79 -9.96 26.45
N PHE A 467 -40.29 -8.95 27.16
CA PHE A 467 -41.14 -8.05 27.94
C PHE A 467 -42.00 -7.13 27.05
N PHE A 468 -41.46 -6.60 25.95
CA PHE A 468 -42.25 -5.81 24.99
C PHE A 468 -43.29 -6.67 24.25
N ILE A 469 -42.99 -7.93 23.94
CA ILE A 469 -43.96 -8.91 23.41
C ILE A 469 -45.08 -9.15 24.43
N GLN A 470 -44.77 -9.30 25.72
CA GLN A 470 -45.78 -9.39 26.78
C GLN A 470 -46.64 -8.12 26.87
N ALA A 471 -46.07 -6.93 26.69
CA ALA A 471 -46.81 -5.67 26.68
C ALA A 471 -47.78 -5.58 25.49
N ALA A 472 -47.37 -6.02 24.30
CA ALA A 472 -48.27 -6.12 23.15
C ALA A 472 -49.40 -7.14 23.38
N GLN A 473 -49.12 -8.26 24.06
CA GLN A 473 -50.11 -9.29 24.39
C GLN A 473 -51.16 -8.85 25.42
N LEU A 474 -50.96 -7.76 26.16
CA LEU A 474 -51.99 -7.21 27.06
C LEU A 474 -53.20 -6.61 26.31
N SER A 475 -53.08 -6.33 25.01
CA SER A 475 -54.17 -5.83 24.14
C SER A 475 -54.53 -6.83 23.03
N PRO A 476 -55.03 -8.04 23.35
CA PRO A 476 -55.19 -9.15 22.39
C PRO A 476 -56.35 -8.97 21.38
N SER A 477 -57.10 -7.88 21.45
CA SER A 477 -58.05 -7.46 20.42
C SER A 477 -57.70 -6.05 19.97
N GLY A 478 -57.47 -5.88 18.66
CA GLY A 478 -56.85 -4.71 18.03
C GLY A 478 -57.66 -3.40 18.02
N ALA A 479 -58.39 -3.10 19.09
CA ALA A 479 -59.06 -1.82 19.33
C ALA A 479 -58.30 -0.91 20.33
N GLN A 480 -57.25 -1.43 20.99
CA GLN A 480 -56.44 -0.70 22.00
C GLN A 480 -54.96 -1.12 21.97
N MET A 481 -54.36 -1.25 20.79
CA MET A 481 -52.93 -1.52 20.64
C MET A 481 -52.13 -0.23 20.85
N ASP A 482 -51.13 -0.27 21.73
CA ASP A 482 -50.26 0.87 22.07
C ASP A 482 -49.16 1.08 21.00
N PRO A 483 -49.12 2.21 20.27
CA PRO A 483 -48.14 2.44 19.21
C PRO A 483 -46.70 2.46 19.70
N ASP A 484 -46.44 2.97 20.90
CA ASP A 484 -45.08 3.09 21.43
C ASP A 484 -44.46 1.72 21.75
N VAL A 485 -45.29 0.75 22.17
CA VAL A 485 -44.85 -0.64 22.34
C VAL A 485 -44.41 -1.24 21.00
N GLN A 486 -45.12 -0.93 19.91
CA GLN A 486 -44.71 -1.34 18.56
C GLN A 486 -43.47 -0.58 18.06
N VAL A 487 -43.30 0.71 18.41
CA VAL A 487 -42.06 1.45 18.12
C VAL A 487 -40.88 0.80 18.85
N GLY A 488 -41.02 0.46 20.14
CA GLY A 488 -39.98 -0.22 20.91
C GLY A 488 -39.63 -1.60 20.37
N LEU A 489 -40.62 -2.42 19.98
CA LEU A 489 -40.40 -3.68 19.27
C LEU A 489 -39.69 -3.47 17.93
N GLY A 490 -40.11 -2.46 17.16
CA GLY A 490 -39.48 -2.11 15.88
C GLY A 490 -38.00 -1.75 16.03
N VAL A 491 -37.66 -0.95 17.04
CA VAL A 491 -36.26 -0.62 17.37
C VAL A 491 -35.47 -1.87 17.80
N LEU A 492 -36.05 -2.74 18.63
CA LEU A 492 -35.38 -3.98 19.09
C LEU A 492 -35.13 -4.94 17.92
N PHE A 493 -36.08 -5.14 17.02
CA PHE A 493 -35.89 -5.96 15.82
C PHE A 493 -34.94 -5.29 14.81
N TYR A 494 -34.94 -3.96 14.70
CA TYR A 494 -33.96 -3.22 13.88
C TYR A 494 -32.52 -3.43 14.38
N CYS A 495 -32.25 -3.27 15.68
CA CYS A 495 -30.91 -3.48 16.25
C CYS A 495 -30.36 -4.89 16.00
N ALA A 496 -31.25 -5.89 15.93
CA ALA A 496 -30.94 -7.30 15.64
C ALA A 496 -31.03 -7.68 14.15
N GLU A 497 -31.18 -6.70 13.26
CA GLU A 497 -31.27 -6.88 11.79
C GLU A 497 -32.46 -7.77 11.33
N GLU A 498 -33.47 -7.95 12.18
CA GLU A 498 -34.70 -8.67 11.89
C GLU A 498 -35.71 -7.76 11.15
N TYR A 499 -35.26 -7.10 10.07
CA TYR A 499 -35.94 -5.94 9.48
C TYR A 499 -37.40 -6.17 9.09
N GLU A 500 -37.78 -7.37 8.61
CA GLU A 500 -39.19 -7.67 8.29
C GLU A 500 -40.10 -7.61 9.52
N LYS A 501 -39.63 -8.04 10.70
CA LYS A 501 -40.39 -7.87 11.96
C LYS A 501 -40.47 -6.39 12.36
N ALA A 502 -39.42 -5.62 12.11
CA ALA A 502 -39.43 -4.18 12.36
C ALA A 502 -40.40 -3.44 11.41
N VAL A 503 -40.47 -3.84 10.13
CA VAL A 503 -41.47 -3.35 9.16
C VAL A 503 -42.89 -3.66 9.65
N ASP A 504 -43.17 -4.90 10.07
CA ASP A 504 -44.47 -5.28 10.65
C ASP A 504 -44.83 -4.39 11.86
N CYS A 505 -43.88 -4.21 12.79
CA CYS A 505 -44.05 -3.36 13.97
C CYS A 505 -44.36 -1.89 13.62
N PHE A 506 -43.55 -1.24 12.78
CA PHE A 506 -43.77 0.15 12.41
C PHE A 506 -45.04 0.34 11.56
N THR A 507 -45.38 -0.62 10.69
CA THR A 507 -46.65 -0.63 9.94
C THR A 507 -47.86 -0.75 10.87
N THR A 508 -47.76 -1.58 11.91
CA THR A 508 -48.84 -1.74 12.90
C THR A 508 -48.97 -0.48 13.80
N ALA A 509 -47.85 0.17 14.14
CA ALA A 509 -47.84 1.46 14.83
C ALA A 509 -48.53 2.57 14.02
N LEU A 510 -48.26 2.65 12.71
CA LEU A 510 -48.95 3.55 11.78
C LEU A 510 -50.46 3.28 11.78
N ALA A 511 -50.88 2.03 11.56
CA ALA A 511 -52.30 1.66 11.47
C ALA A 511 -53.10 2.01 12.75
N SER A 512 -52.52 1.81 13.94
CA SER A 512 -53.16 2.18 15.23
C SER A 512 -53.25 3.71 15.43
N THR A 513 -52.31 4.46 14.86
CA THR A 513 -52.26 5.94 14.95
C THR A 513 -53.22 6.59 13.96
N GLU A 514 -53.25 6.13 12.71
CA GLU A 514 -54.11 6.68 11.64
C GLU A 514 -55.60 6.42 11.89
N SER A 515 -55.95 5.22 12.36
CA SER A 515 -57.33 4.85 12.71
C SER A 515 -57.91 5.66 13.88
N GLY A 516 -57.09 6.46 14.57
CA GLY A 516 -57.52 7.41 15.60
C GLY A 516 -57.78 6.77 16.96
N THR A 517 -57.29 5.55 17.19
CA THR A 517 -57.35 4.87 18.49
C THR A 517 -56.43 5.50 19.54
N THR A 518 -55.40 6.25 19.13
CA THR A 518 -54.57 7.08 20.02
C THR A 518 -54.50 8.54 19.54
N ASN A 519 -54.20 9.46 20.46
CA ASN A 519 -54.10 10.91 20.16
C ASN A 519 -52.71 11.35 19.62
N GLN A 520 -51.92 10.43 19.05
CA GLN A 520 -50.52 10.67 18.64
C GLN A 520 -50.34 11.12 17.18
N ARG A 521 -51.36 11.77 16.58
CA ARG A 521 -51.32 12.23 15.17
C ARG A 521 -50.15 13.18 14.86
N GLU A 522 -49.66 13.92 15.85
CA GLU A 522 -48.50 14.81 15.75
C GLU A 522 -47.15 14.06 15.59
N GLN A 523 -47.14 12.72 15.65
CA GLN A 523 -45.95 11.88 15.48
C GLN A 523 -45.96 11.05 14.18
N LEU A 524 -46.99 11.19 13.33
CA LEU A 524 -47.21 10.31 12.19
C LEU A 524 -46.05 10.32 11.17
N HIS A 525 -45.42 11.48 10.94
CA HIS A 525 -44.24 11.59 10.08
C HIS A 525 -43.03 10.82 10.61
N LEU A 526 -42.86 10.74 11.93
CA LEU A 526 -41.76 9.98 12.56
C LEU A 526 -41.90 8.48 12.32
N LEU A 527 -43.14 7.97 12.40
CA LEU A 527 -43.44 6.56 12.10
C LEU A 527 -43.19 6.23 10.63
N TRP A 528 -43.60 7.12 9.70
CA TRP A 528 -43.31 6.98 8.27
C TRP A 528 -41.80 7.01 7.97
N ASN A 529 -41.01 7.86 8.62
CA ASN A 529 -39.56 7.86 8.48
C ASN A 529 -38.88 6.60 9.05
N ARG A 530 -39.39 6.02 10.15
CA ARG A 530 -38.88 4.74 10.71
C ARG A 530 -39.21 3.55 9.82
N LEU A 531 -40.41 3.52 9.25
CA LEU A 531 -40.77 2.53 8.23
C LEU A 531 -39.85 2.67 7.02
N GLY A 532 -39.65 3.89 6.50
CA GLY A 532 -38.72 4.17 5.41
C GLY A 532 -37.27 3.73 5.71
N ALA A 533 -36.75 4.03 6.90
CA ALA A 533 -35.40 3.63 7.32
C ALA A 533 -35.24 2.11 7.42
N THR A 534 -36.27 1.42 7.92
CA THR A 534 -36.29 -0.05 8.00
C THR A 534 -36.35 -0.68 6.61
N LEU A 535 -37.20 -0.15 5.71
CA LEU A 535 -37.29 -0.58 4.31
C LEU A 535 -36.00 -0.32 3.54
N ALA A 536 -35.33 0.82 3.77
CA ALA A 536 -34.07 1.14 3.11
C ALA A 536 -32.96 0.13 3.46
N ASN A 537 -32.83 -0.24 4.74
CA ASN A 537 -31.81 -1.19 5.21
C ASN A 537 -32.18 -2.67 4.98
N SER A 538 -33.46 -3.00 4.78
CA SER A 538 -33.88 -4.32 4.27
C SER A 538 -33.69 -4.49 2.75
N GLY A 539 -33.13 -3.48 2.07
CA GLY A 539 -32.93 -3.46 0.62
C GLY A 539 -34.14 -2.99 -0.19
N ARG A 540 -35.29 -2.79 0.46
CA ARG A 540 -36.57 -2.31 -0.13
C ARG A 540 -36.58 -0.79 -0.29
N SER A 541 -35.52 -0.23 -0.89
CA SER A 541 -35.32 1.22 -1.01
C SER A 541 -36.33 1.93 -1.92
N GLU A 542 -37.06 1.22 -2.79
CA GLU A 542 -38.20 1.77 -3.55
C GLU A 542 -39.40 2.05 -2.63
N GLU A 543 -39.82 1.08 -1.80
CA GLU A 543 -40.89 1.26 -0.81
C GLU A 543 -40.49 2.29 0.26
N ALA A 544 -39.20 2.40 0.57
CA ALA A 544 -38.67 3.43 1.46
C ALA A 544 -38.93 4.85 0.93
N ILE A 545 -38.82 5.07 -0.39
CA ILE A 545 -39.09 6.37 -1.02
C ILE A 545 -40.55 6.78 -0.78
N GLU A 546 -41.52 5.90 -1.02
CA GLU A 546 -42.94 6.18 -0.75
C GLU A 546 -43.16 6.55 0.73
N ALA A 547 -42.52 5.84 1.66
CA ALA A 547 -42.60 6.11 3.08
C ALA A 547 -42.01 7.47 3.48
N TYR A 548 -40.85 7.87 2.92
CA TYR A 548 -40.30 9.22 3.14
C TYR A 548 -41.14 10.32 2.47
N GLU A 549 -41.75 10.06 1.31
CA GLU A 549 -42.69 11.00 0.69
C GLU A 549 -43.95 11.21 1.55
N GLN A 550 -44.47 10.18 2.22
CA GLN A 550 -45.54 10.37 3.22
C GLN A 550 -45.03 11.20 4.42
N ALA A 551 -43.85 10.90 4.95
CA ALA A 551 -43.25 11.67 6.05
C ALA A 551 -43.09 13.16 5.70
N LEU A 552 -42.64 13.47 4.49
CA LEU A 552 -42.47 14.84 3.97
C LEU A 552 -43.79 15.50 3.52
N THR A 553 -44.82 14.72 3.18
CA THR A 553 -46.17 15.25 2.94
C THR A 553 -46.83 15.72 4.24
N ILE A 554 -46.54 15.04 5.35
CA ILE A 554 -47.02 15.41 6.69
C ILE A 554 -46.16 16.55 7.30
N ASN A 555 -44.83 16.47 7.16
CA ASN A 555 -43.90 17.49 7.64
C ASN A 555 -42.83 17.83 6.56
N PRO A 556 -43.08 18.83 5.69
CA PRO A 556 -42.18 19.16 4.59
C PRO A 556 -40.76 19.56 5.02
N ASN A 557 -40.60 20.09 6.24
CA ASN A 557 -39.34 20.56 6.81
C ASN A 557 -38.62 19.50 7.67
N PHE A 558 -39.05 18.24 7.62
CA PHE A 558 -38.38 17.11 8.28
C PHE A 558 -37.05 16.79 7.57
N VAL A 559 -35.96 17.45 8.00
CA VAL A 559 -34.65 17.39 7.34
C VAL A 559 -34.13 15.96 7.22
N ARG A 560 -34.24 15.17 8.30
CA ARG A 560 -33.86 13.75 8.32
C ARG A 560 -34.57 12.92 7.25
N ALA A 561 -35.90 13.01 7.14
CA ALA A 561 -36.64 12.28 6.09
C ALA A 561 -36.23 12.72 4.67
N ARG A 562 -35.85 13.99 4.49
CA ARG A 562 -35.34 14.51 3.19
C ARG A 562 -33.92 14.04 2.89
N TYR A 563 -33.06 13.93 3.90
CA TYR A 563 -31.73 13.33 3.77
C TYR A 563 -31.85 11.84 3.43
N ASN A 564 -32.67 11.11 4.18
CA ASN A 564 -32.91 9.67 4.01
C ASN A 564 -33.51 9.33 2.65
N LEU A 565 -34.47 10.13 2.15
CA LEU A 565 -34.97 10.06 0.79
C LEU A 565 -33.84 10.18 -0.25
N GLY A 566 -32.92 11.13 -0.04
CA GLY A 566 -31.71 11.25 -0.87
C GLY A 566 -30.81 10.01 -0.83
N VAL A 567 -30.65 9.36 0.33
CA VAL A 567 -29.88 8.11 0.47
C VAL A 567 -30.59 6.95 -0.24
N SER A 568 -31.91 6.79 -0.11
CA SER A 568 -32.66 5.76 -0.85
C SER A 568 -32.61 5.99 -2.37
N CYS A 569 -32.64 7.24 -2.85
CA CYS A 569 -32.39 7.56 -4.25
C CYS A 569 -30.98 7.13 -4.70
N ILE A 570 -29.93 7.24 -3.88
CA ILE A 570 -28.60 6.69 -4.18
C ILE A 570 -28.65 5.16 -4.27
N ASN A 571 -29.35 4.49 -3.35
CA ASN A 571 -29.45 3.04 -3.31
C ASN A 571 -30.14 2.45 -4.55
N ILE A 572 -31.09 3.18 -5.16
CA ILE A 572 -31.75 2.78 -6.42
C ILE A 572 -31.12 3.41 -7.69
N GLY A 573 -30.00 4.15 -7.57
CA GLY A 573 -29.28 4.73 -8.71
C GLY A 573 -29.83 6.06 -9.26
N CYS A 574 -30.86 6.65 -8.64
CA CYS A 574 -31.44 7.95 -8.98
C CYS A 574 -30.56 9.11 -8.47
N TYR A 575 -29.35 9.23 -9.01
CA TYR A 575 -28.37 10.23 -8.57
C TYR A 575 -28.79 11.71 -8.75
N PRO A 576 -29.48 12.13 -9.82
CA PRO A 576 -29.99 13.50 -9.95
C PRO A 576 -31.00 13.87 -8.86
N GLU A 577 -31.94 12.97 -8.60
CA GLU A 577 -32.97 13.10 -7.57
C GLU A 577 -32.32 13.11 -6.18
N ALA A 578 -31.38 12.18 -5.92
CA ALA A 578 -30.60 12.16 -4.69
C ALA A 578 -29.89 13.49 -4.44
N ALA A 579 -29.22 14.05 -5.45
CA ALA A 579 -28.56 15.35 -5.35
C ALA A 579 -29.57 16.46 -5.05
N GLN A 580 -30.76 16.45 -5.67
CA GLN A 580 -31.83 17.41 -5.38
C GLN A 580 -32.37 17.27 -3.94
N HIS A 581 -32.55 16.07 -3.42
CA HIS A 581 -33.02 15.84 -2.05
C HIS A 581 -31.95 16.23 -1.01
N LEU A 582 -30.68 15.87 -1.21
CA LEU A 582 -29.57 16.23 -0.32
C LEU A 582 -29.28 17.74 -0.34
N LEU A 583 -29.28 18.39 -1.51
CA LEU A 583 -29.21 19.86 -1.60
C LEU A 583 -30.45 20.52 -0.98
N GLY A 584 -31.62 19.87 -1.05
CA GLY A 584 -32.83 20.29 -0.35
C GLY A 584 -32.71 20.22 1.17
N ALA A 585 -32.12 19.16 1.72
CA ALA A 585 -31.86 19.04 3.16
C ALA A 585 -30.86 20.13 3.63
N LEU A 586 -29.77 20.34 2.89
CA LEU A 586 -28.83 21.45 3.13
C LEU A 586 -29.51 22.82 3.02
N SER A 587 -30.41 23.02 2.05
CA SER A 587 -31.12 24.29 1.90
C SER A 587 -32.11 24.53 3.04
N MET A 588 -32.64 23.50 3.71
CA MET A 588 -33.50 23.66 4.88
C MET A 588 -32.75 24.14 6.12
N HIS A 589 -31.45 23.88 6.22
CA HIS A 589 -30.57 24.55 7.18
C HIS A 589 -30.23 26.01 6.78
N ARG A 590 -30.46 26.42 5.52
CA ARG A 590 -30.31 27.81 5.03
C ARG A 590 -31.60 28.63 5.02
N VAL A 591 -32.77 28.02 4.81
CA VAL A 591 -34.07 28.73 4.81
C VAL A 591 -34.38 29.30 6.22
N VAL A 592 -33.84 28.66 7.27
CA VAL A 592 -33.74 29.21 8.64
C VAL A 592 -33.22 30.65 8.63
N GLU A 593 -32.20 30.91 7.80
CA GLU A 593 -31.39 32.11 7.86
C GLU A 593 -32.18 33.32 7.36
N GLU A 594 -33.03 33.19 6.35
CA GLU A 594 -33.82 34.33 5.83
C GLU A 594 -35.17 34.49 6.54
N GLU A 595 -35.98 33.43 6.71
CA GLU A 595 -37.26 33.55 7.44
C GLU A 595 -37.05 33.91 8.92
N GLY A 596 -35.96 33.42 9.52
CA GLY A 596 -35.53 33.79 10.86
C GLY A 596 -35.11 35.26 10.95
N LYS A 597 -34.40 35.80 9.94
CA LYS A 597 -34.08 37.24 9.86
C LYS A 597 -35.34 38.10 9.77
N GLU A 598 -36.37 37.67 9.03
CA GLU A 598 -37.62 38.45 8.92
C GLU A 598 -38.49 38.36 10.19
N ARG A 599 -38.78 37.17 10.74
CA ARG A 599 -39.51 37.06 12.03
C ARG A 599 -38.77 37.77 13.18
N ALA A 600 -37.43 37.75 13.20
CA ALA A 600 -36.65 38.51 14.20
C ALA A 600 -36.79 40.04 14.02
N ARG A 601 -36.79 40.54 12.78
CA ARG A 601 -37.04 41.98 12.49
C ARG A 601 -38.44 42.42 12.90
N GLU A 602 -39.45 41.55 12.77
CA GLU A 602 -40.82 41.84 13.23
C GLU A 602 -40.95 41.84 14.75
N ILE A 603 -40.39 40.82 15.44
CA ILE A 603 -40.47 40.68 16.91
C ILE A 603 -39.62 41.75 17.62
N VAL A 604 -38.45 42.10 17.09
CA VAL A 604 -37.53 43.12 17.64
C VAL A 604 -37.82 44.51 17.04
N GLY A 605 -39.05 44.76 16.58
CA GLY A 605 -39.52 46.01 15.96
C GLY A 605 -39.59 47.24 16.87
N GLY A 606 -38.55 47.49 17.67
CA GLY A 606 -38.45 48.52 18.73
C GLY A 606 -37.80 49.86 18.32
N ASN A 607 -37.55 50.08 17.02
CA ASN A 607 -37.22 51.40 16.45
C ASN A 607 -35.88 52.05 16.89
N ASP A 608 -34.80 51.27 17.02
CA ASP A 608 -33.44 51.74 16.74
C ASP A 608 -32.62 50.63 16.06
N GLY A 609 -31.73 50.98 15.13
CA GLY A 609 -31.19 50.06 14.12
C GLY A 609 -29.77 49.58 14.40
N SER A 610 -29.58 48.67 15.35
CA SER A 610 -28.25 48.34 15.90
C SER A 610 -27.84 46.86 15.85
N ILE A 611 -27.93 46.19 14.69
CA ILE A 611 -27.23 44.92 14.41
C ILE A 611 -26.55 45.04 13.03
N ASN A 612 -25.26 44.70 12.97
CA ASN A 612 -24.46 44.76 11.74
C ASN A 612 -24.55 43.44 10.94
N GLU A 613 -24.42 43.51 9.63
CA GLU A 613 -24.46 42.35 8.70
C GLU A 613 -23.30 41.36 8.99
N ALA A 614 -22.13 41.87 9.36
CA ALA A 614 -21.00 41.06 9.84
C ALA A 614 -21.15 40.54 11.29
N GLU A 615 -22.14 40.99 12.05
CA GLU A 615 -22.57 40.38 13.32
C GLU A 615 -23.54 39.22 13.02
N LEU A 616 -24.53 39.51 12.18
CA LEU A 616 -25.55 38.56 11.73
C LEU A 616 -24.93 37.31 11.07
N ASN A 617 -23.88 37.47 10.26
CA ASN A 617 -23.17 36.33 9.67
C ASN A 617 -22.44 35.44 10.70
N ARG A 618 -21.96 36.00 11.83
CA ARG A 618 -21.30 35.21 12.89
C ARG A 618 -22.29 34.30 13.64
N MET A 619 -23.58 34.62 13.62
CA MET A 619 -24.66 33.79 14.18
C MET A 619 -25.00 32.56 13.31
N ILE A 620 -24.60 32.54 12.02
CA ILE A 620 -25.05 31.53 11.04
C ILE A 620 -24.24 30.23 11.12
N THR A 621 -22.94 30.29 11.46
CA THR A 621 -22.03 29.13 11.29
C THR A 621 -22.21 28.02 12.32
N ALA A 622 -22.83 28.29 13.47
CA ALA A 622 -22.85 27.37 14.61
C ALA A 622 -23.80 26.16 14.47
N ASN A 623 -24.67 26.14 13.46
CA ASN A 623 -25.80 25.21 13.36
C ASN A 623 -25.75 24.28 12.11
N GLN A 624 -24.57 24.07 11.53
CA GLN A 624 -24.36 23.18 10.38
C GLN A 624 -24.29 21.71 10.80
N SER A 625 -24.87 20.79 10.03
CA SER A 625 -24.69 19.35 10.22
C SER A 625 -23.30 18.93 9.73
N THR A 626 -22.47 18.42 10.64
CA THR A 626 -21.06 18.07 10.39
C THR A 626 -20.89 17.01 9.31
N ASN A 627 -21.83 16.07 9.24
CA ASN A 627 -21.70 14.80 8.53
C ASN A 627 -21.54 15.04 7.02
N LEU A 628 -22.44 15.84 6.44
CA LEU A 628 -22.44 16.17 5.01
C LEU A 628 -21.42 17.27 4.64
N TYR A 629 -21.09 18.16 5.59
CA TYR A 629 -20.08 19.21 5.39
C TYR A 629 -18.65 18.67 5.35
N ASP A 630 -18.36 17.60 6.10
CA ASP A 630 -17.06 16.93 6.07
C ASP A 630 -16.87 16.07 4.81
N THR A 631 -17.91 15.42 4.29
CA THR A 631 -17.87 14.75 2.97
C THR A 631 -17.56 15.73 1.83
N LEU A 632 -17.89 17.01 1.98
CA LEU A 632 -17.67 18.06 0.98
C LEU A 632 -16.37 18.87 1.19
N ARG A 633 -15.60 18.59 2.24
CA ARG A 633 -14.33 19.28 2.51
C ARG A 633 -13.15 18.64 1.78
N ARG A 634 -12.22 19.49 1.33
CA ARG A 634 -10.99 19.05 0.66
C ARG A 634 -10.03 18.41 1.68
N THR A 635 -9.81 17.11 1.53
CA THR A 635 -8.87 16.32 2.34
C THR A 635 -7.43 16.40 1.82
N GLY A 636 -6.47 15.94 2.62
CA GLY A 636 -5.09 15.72 2.18
C GLY A 636 -5.00 14.77 0.99
N ALA A 637 -5.80 13.70 0.97
CA ALA A 637 -5.95 12.79 -0.17
C ALA A 637 -6.29 13.54 -1.47
N GLN A 638 -7.28 14.43 -1.45
CA GLN A 638 -7.60 15.28 -2.60
C GLN A 638 -6.45 16.19 -3.02
N LEU A 639 -5.69 16.75 -2.07
CA LEU A 639 -4.54 17.61 -2.39
C LEU A 639 -3.40 16.79 -3.03
N ILE A 640 -3.15 15.57 -2.57
CA ILE A 640 -2.17 14.64 -3.16
C ILE A 640 -2.59 14.29 -4.60
N ALA A 641 -3.83 13.83 -4.78
CA ALA A 641 -4.35 13.43 -6.09
C ALA A 641 -4.36 14.59 -7.11
N ARG A 642 -4.80 15.80 -6.70
CA ARG A 642 -4.73 17.02 -7.54
C ARG A 642 -3.29 17.36 -7.88
N THR A 643 -2.37 17.29 -6.93
CA THR A 643 -0.94 17.55 -7.18
C THR A 643 -0.37 16.59 -8.24
N LEU A 644 -0.75 15.32 -8.22
CA LEU A 644 -0.29 14.33 -9.20
C LEU A 644 -0.86 14.63 -10.60
N ARG A 645 -2.17 14.90 -10.70
CA ARG A 645 -2.82 15.35 -11.95
C ARG A 645 -2.12 16.58 -12.53
N ASP A 646 -1.85 17.57 -11.68
CA ASP A 646 -1.28 18.87 -12.07
C ASP A 646 0.25 18.82 -12.35
N LEU A 647 0.90 17.73 -11.95
CA LEU A 647 2.25 17.35 -12.41
C LEU A 647 2.24 16.62 -13.77
N GLY A 648 1.06 16.28 -14.31
CA GLY A 648 0.91 15.49 -15.54
C GLY A 648 0.96 13.98 -15.35
N VAL A 649 0.70 13.47 -14.13
CA VAL A 649 0.58 12.03 -13.87
C VAL A 649 -0.74 11.51 -14.45
N THR A 650 -0.64 10.58 -15.40
CA THR A 650 -1.80 9.95 -16.05
C THR A 650 -2.05 8.51 -15.59
N VAL A 651 -1.03 7.85 -15.02
CA VAL A 651 -1.10 6.46 -14.53
C VAL A 651 -0.40 6.35 -13.18
N ILE A 652 -1.03 5.67 -12.22
CA ILE A 652 -0.44 5.25 -10.95
C ILE A 652 -0.49 3.72 -10.89
N PHE A 653 0.63 3.09 -10.58
CA PHE A 653 0.72 1.66 -10.31
C PHE A 653 0.72 1.49 -8.78
N GLY A 654 -0.06 0.57 -8.21
CA GLY A 654 -0.10 0.49 -6.74
C GLY A 654 -0.82 -0.70 -6.16
N ILE A 655 -1.00 -0.67 -4.85
CA ILE A 655 -1.90 -1.54 -4.10
C ILE A 655 -2.38 -0.75 -2.87
N VAL A 656 -3.67 -0.83 -2.59
CA VAL A 656 -4.36 0.03 -1.62
C VAL A 656 -4.59 -0.68 -0.29
N GLY A 657 -4.81 0.13 0.74
CA GLY A 657 -5.08 -0.26 2.12
C GLY A 657 -4.88 0.97 3.01
N ILE A 658 -5.09 0.83 4.31
CA ILE A 658 -4.89 1.95 5.25
C ILE A 658 -3.43 2.44 5.17
N PRO A 659 -3.14 3.74 5.06
CA PRO A 659 -4.03 4.92 4.98
C PRO A 659 -4.10 5.55 3.56
N VAL A 660 -3.95 4.79 2.47
CA VAL A 660 -3.79 5.33 1.10
C VAL A 660 -4.95 5.05 0.14
N VAL A 661 -6.04 4.43 0.60
CA VAL A 661 -7.22 4.14 -0.25
C VAL A 661 -7.78 5.45 -0.81
N GLU A 662 -7.95 6.43 0.05
CA GLU A 662 -8.50 7.76 -0.25
C GLU A 662 -7.68 8.49 -1.32
N ILE A 663 -6.35 8.28 -1.37
CA ILE A 663 -5.48 8.87 -2.41
C ILE A 663 -5.75 8.21 -3.77
N ALA A 664 -5.99 6.90 -3.80
CA ALA A 664 -6.26 6.16 -5.03
C ALA A 664 -7.64 6.52 -5.60
N GLU A 665 -8.69 6.54 -4.77
CA GLU A 665 -10.04 6.92 -5.19
C GLU A 665 -10.08 8.37 -5.71
N GLU A 666 -9.43 9.32 -5.01
CA GLU A 666 -9.37 10.70 -5.49
C GLU A 666 -8.49 10.88 -6.74
N ALA A 667 -7.52 9.99 -6.98
CA ALA A 667 -6.80 9.95 -8.25
C ALA A 667 -7.69 9.45 -9.40
N ILE A 668 -8.49 8.40 -9.15
CA ILE A 668 -9.45 7.85 -10.11
C ILE A 668 -10.53 8.89 -10.46
N ASN A 669 -11.11 9.56 -9.46
CA ASN A 669 -12.08 10.65 -9.62
C ASN A 669 -11.55 11.82 -10.47
N LEU A 670 -10.24 12.03 -10.47
CA LEU A 670 -9.55 13.05 -11.27
C LEU A 670 -9.09 12.57 -12.66
N GLY A 671 -9.46 11.34 -13.05
CA GLY A 671 -9.13 10.74 -14.34
C GLY A 671 -7.71 10.16 -14.43
N ILE A 672 -6.99 10.01 -13.32
CA ILE A 672 -5.71 9.30 -13.28
C ILE A 672 -6.01 7.80 -13.26
N ARG A 673 -5.44 7.04 -14.20
CA ARG A 673 -5.64 5.59 -14.29
C ARG A 673 -4.89 4.89 -13.16
N PHE A 674 -5.61 4.37 -12.17
CA PHE A 674 -5.05 3.53 -11.12
C PHE A 674 -4.98 2.07 -11.58
N VAL A 675 -3.80 1.48 -11.45
CA VAL A 675 -3.51 0.09 -11.81
C VAL A 675 -3.09 -0.68 -10.55
N ALA A 676 -4.03 -1.40 -9.96
CA ALA A 676 -3.88 -2.18 -8.73
C ALA A 676 -3.22 -3.55 -9.01
N PHE A 677 -2.18 -3.89 -8.24
CA PHE A 677 -1.40 -5.12 -8.31
C PHE A 677 -1.73 -6.07 -7.16
N ARG A 678 -1.14 -7.26 -7.18
CA ARG A 678 -1.23 -8.27 -6.11
C ARG A 678 -0.01 -8.27 -5.19
N ASN A 679 1.09 -7.63 -5.58
CA ASN A 679 2.20 -7.28 -4.68
C ASN A 679 2.85 -5.92 -5.02
N GLU A 680 3.31 -5.19 -4.00
CA GLU A 680 4.00 -3.91 -4.15
C GLU A 680 5.29 -4.02 -4.98
N GLN A 681 5.96 -5.18 -4.94
CA GLN A 681 7.12 -5.48 -5.77
C GLN A 681 6.79 -5.33 -7.27
N ALA A 682 5.66 -5.89 -7.71
CA ALA A 682 5.25 -5.83 -9.11
C ALA A 682 4.84 -4.41 -9.53
N CYS A 683 4.11 -3.67 -8.67
CA CYS A 683 3.71 -2.30 -8.97
C CYS A 683 4.91 -1.35 -9.04
N SER A 684 5.92 -1.54 -8.19
CA SER A 684 7.14 -0.72 -8.16
C SER A 684 8.10 -1.07 -9.31
N TYR A 685 8.15 -2.33 -9.76
CA TYR A 685 8.75 -2.70 -11.04
C TYR A 685 8.04 -2.03 -12.22
N ALA A 686 6.70 -2.11 -12.29
CA ALA A 686 5.90 -1.55 -13.36
C ALA A 686 6.10 -0.03 -13.50
N ALA A 687 5.93 0.72 -12.40
CA ALA A 687 6.18 2.15 -12.36
C ALA A 687 7.61 2.52 -12.80
N SER A 688 8.62 1.76 -12.37
CA SER A 688 10.01 2.03 -12.76
C SER A 688 10.24 1.91 -14.28
N VAL A 689 9.72 0.86 -14.92
CA VAL A 689 9.96 0.66 -16.36
C VAL A 689 9.04 1.50 -17.23
N TYR A 690 7.83 1.82 -16.75
CA TYR A 690 6.95 2.82 -17.37
C TYR A 690 7.71 4.12 -17.57
N GLY A 691 8.39 4.60 -16.51
CA GLY A 691 9.16 5.84 -16.58
C GLY A 691 10.41 5.77 -17.48
N TYR A 692 10.99 4.58 -17.68
CA TYR A 692 12.00 4.36 -18.72
C TYR A 692 11.44 4.48 -20.15
N MET A 693 10.24 3.94 -20.38
CA MET A 693 9.60 3.93 -21.70
C MET A 693 9.03 5.29 -22.10
N THR A 694 8.26 5.93 -21.23
CA THR A 694 7.69 7.27 -21.47
C THR A 694 8.75 8.36 -21.40
N GLY A 695 9.70 8.24 -20.48
CA GLY A 695 10.66 9.29 -20.15
C GLY A 695 10.18 10.26 -19.07
N GLN A 696 8.96 10.07 -18.55
CA GLN A 696 8.39 10.77 -17.39
C GLN A 696 8.65 9.94 -16.10
N PRO A 697 8.60 10.51 -14.89
CA PRO A 697 8.50 9.72 -13.66
C PRO A 697 7.26 8.81 -13.65
N GLY A 698 7.45 7.50 -13.48
CA GLY A 698 6.34 6.59 -13.16
C GLY A 698 6.01 6.65 -11.67
N VAL A 699 4.72 6.62 -11.32
CA VAL A 699 4.25 6.77 -9.93
C VAL A 699 3.83 5.42 -9.36
N CYS A 700 4.31 5.13 -8.15
CA CYS A 700 4.00 3.97 -7.34
C CYS A 700 3.30 4.43 -6.04
N LEU A 701 2.14 3.85 -5.70
CA LEU A 701 1.41 4.14 -4.46
C LEU A 701 1.21 2.85 -3.65
N VAL A 702 1.64 2.85 -2.38
CA VAL A 702 1.62 1.67 -1.49
C VAL A 702 1.24 2.03 -0.05
N VAL A 703 0.87 1.03 0.75
CA VAL A 703 0.65 1.17 2.20
C VAL A 703 1.96 1.37 2.97
N GLY A 704 1.86 1.70 4.25
CA GLY A 704 3.01 1.85 5.15
C GLY A 704 3.72 0.53 5.48
N GLY A 705 4.68 0.60 6.42
CA GLY A 705 5.42 -0.56 6.97
C GLY A 705 5.73 -1.67 5.95
N PRO A 706 4.98 -2.80 5.96
CA PRO A 706 5.19 -3.92 5.04
C PRO A 706 5.11 -3.55 3.55
N GLY A 707 4.22 -2.64 3.14
CA GLY A 707 4.10 -2.24 1.74
C GLY A 707 5.35 -1.54 1.22
N VAL A 708 5.95 -0.68 2.05
CA VAL A 708 7.25 -0.06 1.76
C VAL A 708 8.38 -1.11 1.69
N LEU A 709 8.35 -2.14 2.55
CA LEU A 709 9.33 -3.24 2.52
C LEU A 709 9.21 -4.11 1.26
N HIS A 710 8.00 -4.39 0.78
CA HIS A 710 7.78 -5.09 -0.48
C HIS A 710 8.17 -4.22 -1.70
N ALA A 711 7.83 -2.92 -1.68
CA ALA A 711 8.21 -1.95 -2.72
C ALA A 711 9.73 -1.71 -2.82
N LEU A 712 10.49 -1.99 -1.75
CA LEU A 712 11.95 -1.84 -1.72
C LEU A 712 12.65 -2.63 -2.84
N ALA A 713 12.09 -3.77 -3.26
CA ALA A 713 12.60 -4.55 -4.38
C ALA A 713 12.58 -3.74 -5.70
N GLY A 714 11.47 -3.06 -6.00
CA GLY A 714 11.36 -2.18 -7.17
C GLY A 714 12.13 -0.88 -7.04
N ILE A 715 12.24 -0.31 -5.83
CA ILE A 715 13.13 0.83 -5.54
C ILE A 715 14.59 0.44 -5.85
N GLY A 716 15.06 -0.70 -5.34
CA GLY A 716 16.41 -1.23 -5.58
C GLY A 716 16.67 -1.48 -7.07
N ASN A 717 15.74 -2.17 -7.76
CA ASN A 717 15.81 -2.39 -9.21
C ASN A 717 15.87 -1.06 -9.98
N SER A 718 15.03 -0.08 -9.64
CA SER A 718 14.98 1.24 -10.27
C SER A 718 16.26 2.04 -10.05
N SER A 719 16.81 2.02 -8.84
CA SER A 719 18.08 2.66 -8.47
C SER A 719 19.26 2.04 -9.23
N ALA A 720 19.37 0.71 -9.22
CA ALA A 720 20.36 -0.04 -9.97
C ALA A 720 20.24 0.20 -11.48
N ASN A 721 19.02 0.33 -12.02
CA ASN A 721 18.79 0.54 -13.43
C ASN A 721 18.86 2.01 -13.89
N ASN A 722 18.76 2.98 -12.97
CA ASN A 722 18.60 4.40 -13.26
C ASN A 722 17.35 4.74 -14.06
N PHE A 723 16.19 4.28 -13.56
CA PHE A 723 14.88 4.63 -14.09
C PHE A 723 14.17 5.66 -13.17
N PRO A 724 13.35 6.56 -13.71
CA PRO A 724 12.63 7.54 -12.90
C PRO A 724 11.38 6.92 -12.26
N LEU A 725 11.43 6.69 -10.94
CA LEU A 725 10.34 6.18 -10.11
C LEU A 725 10.03 7.20 -8.98
N LEU A 726 8.76 7.58 -8.83
CA LEU A 726 8.25 8.28 -7.65
C LEU A 726 7.44 7.28 -6.82
N VAL A 727 7.89 6.97 -5.62
CA VAL A 727 7.13 6.16 -4.66
C VAL A 727 6.45 7.10 -3.66
N LEU A 728 5.16 6.90 -3.48
CA LEU A 728 4.34 7.48 -2.43
C LEU A 728 3.94 6.34 -1.50
N ALA A 729 4.10 6.52 -0.19
CA ALA A 729 3.57 5.55 0.76
C ALA A 729 2.89 6.24 1.93
N GLY A 730 1.82 5.62 2.42
CA GLY A 730 1.23 5.97 3.70
C GLY A 730 2.18 5.67 4.86
N SER A 731 1.96 6.29 6.01
CA SER A 731 2.64 5.94 7.26
C SER A 731 1.73 6.15 8.47
N ALA A 732 2.12 5.60 9.62
CA ALA A 732 1.40 5.79 10.88
C ALA A 732 1.30 7.29 11.24
N GLU A 733 0.27 7.65 12.02
CA GLU A 733 0.04 9.04 12.41
C GLU A 733 1.26 9.69 13.06
N THR A 734 1.48 10.99 12.80
CA THR A 734 2.60 11.74 13.40
C THR A 734 2.59 11.72 14.94
N THR A 735 1.40 11.62 15.55
CA THR A 735 1.24 11.54 17.01
C THR A 735 1.50 10.15 17.60
N ALA A 736 1.54 9.11 16.76
CA ALA A 736 1.60 7.71 17.18
C ALA A 736 3.02 7.11 17.12
N VAL A 737 3.97 7.80 16.47
CA VAL A 737 5.38 7.37 16.34
C VAL A 737 6.02 7.09 17.71
N THR A 738 6.90 6.08 17.76
CA THR A 738 7.56 5.47 18.94
C THR A 738 6.65 4.65 19.87
N LYS A 739 5.38 4.42 19.53
CA LYS A 739 4.42 3.69 20.38
C LYS A 739 4.15 2.25 19.93
N GLY A 740 4.71 1.82 18.79
CA GLY A 740 4.36 0.55 18.16
C GLY A 740 3.05 0.64 17.38
N ALA A 741 2.82 1.76 16.70
CA ALA A 741 1.59 2.02 15.96
C ALA A 741 1.38 1.07 14.77
N PHE A 742 0.17 1.03 14.23
CA PHE A 742 -0.17 0.19 13.08
C PHE A 742 0.77 0.48 11.90
N GLN A 743 1.53 -0.55 11.48
CA GLN A 743 2.54 -0.46 10.42
C GLN A 743 3.62 0.63 10.64
N GLU A 744 3.94 0.96 11.91
CA GLU A 744 4.97 1.95 12.25
C GLU A 744 6.35 1.56 11.69
N MET A 745 6.96 2.47 10.90
CA MET A 745 8.32 2.31 10.40
C MET A 745 8.95 3.68 10.08
N ASP A 746 10.25 3.85 10.35
CA ASP A 746 11.04 4.96 9.79
C ASP A 746 11.44 4.67 8.34
N ALA A 747 10.46 4.79 7.44
CA ALA A 747 10.65 4.64 6.01
C ALA A 747 11.62 5.69 5.43
N ILE A 748 11.79 6.85 6.07
CA ILE A 748 12.69 7.91 5.61
C ILE A 748 14.15 7.49 5.81
N SER A 749 14.53 7.07 7.02
CA SER A 749 15.89 6.59 7.27
C SER A 749 16.20 5.33 6.46
N LEU A 750 15.21 4.43 6.29
CA LEU A 750 15.36 3.21 5.49
C LEU A 750 15.58 3.50 3.99
N LEU A 751 14.82 4.42 3.38
CA LEU A 751 14.86 4.66 1.93
C LEU A 751 15.83 5.75 1.48
N THR A 752 16.32 6.60 2.38
CA THR A 752 17.36 7.60 2.08
C THR A 752 18.60 7.02 1.35
N PRO A 753 19.21 5.89 1.76
CA PRO A 753 20.36 5.32 1.04
C PRO A 753 20.01 4.64 -0.30
N HIS A 754 18.72 4.43 -0.60
CA HIS A 754 18.27 3.71 -1.80
C HIS A 754 17.64 4.63 -2.86
N THR A 755 17.29 5.86 -2.48
CA THR A 755 16.62 6.87 -3.31
C THR A 755 17.50 8.10 -3.54
N LYS A 756 17.15 8.92 -4.54
CA LYS A 756 17.78 10.24 -4.76
C LYS A 756 17.29 11.31 -3.79
N PHE A 757 16.13 11.08 -3.18
CA PHE A 757 15.42 12.00 -2.29
C PHE A 757 14.31 11.23 -1.57
N ALA A 758 14.27 11.35 -0.25
CA ALA A 758 13.21 10.85 0.62
C ALA A 758 12.73 12.03 1.48
N VAL A 759 11.41 12.21 1.62
CA VAL A 759 10.82 13.29 2.43
C VAL A 759 9.50 12.85 3.05
N ARG A 760 9.21 13.28 4.28
CA ARG A 760 7.90 13.12 4.92
C ARG A 760 7.09 14.40 4.78
N ALA A 761 5.81 14.29 4.45
CA ALA A 761 4.89 15.42 4.49
C ALA A 761 4.65 15.83 5.96
N SER A 762 5.12 17.01 6.36
CA SER A 762 4.99 17.53 7.73
C SER A 762 3.71 18.31 8.00
N SER A 763 2.99 18.69 6.94
CA SER A 763 1.71 19.39 6.96
C SER A 763 1.04 19.25 5.59
N LEU A 764 -0.27 19.52 5.52
CA LEU A 764 -1.05 19.51 4.29
C LEU A 764 -0.46 20.47 3.23
N ASP A 765 -0.20 21.71 3.64
CA ASP A 765 0.35 22.79 2.80
C ASP A 765 1.71 22.43 2.16
N PHE A 766 2.46 21.53 2.81
CA PHE A 766 3.76 21.07 2.31
C PHE A 766 3.65 19.96 1.26
N ILE A 767 2.50 19.26 1.14
CA ILE A 767 2.28 18.17 0.19
C ILE A 767 2.64 18.58 -1.25
N PRO A 768 2.14 19.70 -1.83
CA PRO A 768 2.42 20.02 -3.23
C PRO A 768 3.90 20.32 -3.47
N GLY A 769 4.57 20.94 -2.48
CA GLY A 769 6.00 21.17 -2.50
C GLY A 769 6.82 19.87 -2.39
N ALA A 770 6.45 18.95 -1.50
CA ALA A 770 7.12 17.68 -1.31
C ALA A 770 7.04 16.80 -2.56
N VAL A 771 5.83 16.57 -3.09
CA VAL A 771 5.58 15.72 -4.26
C VAL A 771 6.21 16.33 -5.52
N LYS A 772 6.07 17.66 -5.75
CA LYS A 772 6.74 18.34 -6.87
C LYS A 772 8.27 18.23 -6.79
N ASN A 773 8.85 18.35 -5.60
CA ASN A 773 10.30 18.22 -5.42
C ASN A 773 10.80 16.79 -5.61
N ALA A 774 10.04 15.78 -5.16
CA ALA A 774 10.35 14.37 -5.42
C ALA A 774 10.26 14.07 -6.93
N TYR A 775 9.14 14.42 -7.58
CA TYR A 775 8.92 14.27 -9.02
C TYR A 775 10.03 14.95 -9.86
N ARG A 776 10.41 16.19 -9.51
CA ARG A 776 11.54 16.91 -10.13
C ARG A 776 12.86 16.19 -9.92
N THR A 777 13.16 15.76 -8.69
CA THR A 777 14.43 15.11 -8.35
C THR A 777 14.55 13.72 -8.99
N CYS A 778 13.45 13.01 -9.18
CA CYS A 778 13.37 11.70 -9.83
C CYS A 778 14.10 11.64 -11.17
N TRP A 779 13.71 12.51 -12.12
CA TRP A 779 14.24 12.56 -13.49
C TRP A 779 15.32 13.61 -13.78
N TYR A 780 15.59 14.58 -12.89
CA TYR A 780 16.66 15.57 -13.14
C TYR A 780 18.06 14.97 -12.99
N GLY A 781 18.94 15.25 -13.96
CA GLY A 781 20.29 14.67 -14.03
C GLY A 781 20.24 13.19 -14.42
N ARG A 782 20.95 12.33 -13.67
CA ARG A 782 20.83 10.87 -13.81
C ARG A 782 19.51 10.41 -13.17
N PRO A 783 18.60 9.71 -13.86
CA PRO A 783 17.34 9.28 -13.27
C PRO A 783 17.51 8.24 -12.15
N GLY A 784 16.55 8.19 -11.24
CA GLY A 784 16.50 7.21 -10.16
C GLY A 784 15.24 7.37 -9.30
N PRO A 785 15.01 6.46 -8.33
CA PRO A 785 13.84 6.48 -7.48
C PRO A 785 13.87 7.64 -6.48
N THR A 786 12.68 8.09 -6.07
CA THR A 786 12.42 9.09 -5.03
C THR A 786 11.23 8.66 -4.19
N PHE A 787 11.15 9.13 -2.95
CA PHE A 787 10.16 8.70 -1.97
C PHE A 787 9.47 9.88 -1.27
N VAL A 788 8.15 9.80 -1.10
CA VAL A 788 7.35 10.67 -0.25
C VAL A 788 6.57 9.81 0.74
N ASP A 789 6.82 10.05 2.02
CA ASP A 789 6.10 9.47 3.16
C ASP A 789 4.93 10.38 3.55
N LEU A 790 3.74 9.80 3.69
CA LEU A 790 2.46 10.49 3.86
C LEU A 790 1.75 9.95 5.11
N PRO A 791 1.89 10.61 6.28
CA PRO A 791 1.24 10.17 7.51
C PRO A 791 -0.28 10.15 7.40
N ALA A 792 -0.94 9.18 8.06
CA ALA A 792 -2.40 9.01 8.01
C ALA A 792 -3.17 10.30 8.38
N ASP A 793 -2.73 11.00 9.43
CA ASP A 793 -3.27 12.30 9.88
C ASP A 793 -3.08 13.43 8.87
N ILE A 794 -2.10 13.31 7.97
CA ILE A 794 -1.86 14.24 6.86
C ILE A 794 -2.65 13.87 5.61
N ILE A 795 -3.02 12.59 5.41
CA ILE A 795 -3.89 12.16 4.31
C ILE A 795 -5.36 12.47 4.61
N GLN A 796 -5.80 12.18 5.83
CA GLN A 796 -7.16 12.43 6.32
C GLN A 796 -7.36 13.88 6.81
N GLY A 797 -6.26 14.64 6.97
CA GLY A 797 -6.28 16.03 7.39
C GLY A 797 -7.13 16.93 6.49
N LYS A 798 -7.90 17.83 7.11
CA LYS A 798 -8.77 18.81 6.44
C LYS A 798 -7.98 20.09 6.15
N LEU A 799 -8.01 20.59 4.92
CA LEU A 799 -7.34 21.86 4.57
C LEU A 799 -7.92 23.03 5.37
N SER A 800 -7.07 23.97 5.76
CA SER A 800 -7.51 25.24 6.34
C SER A 800 -8.29 26.06 5.30
N PRO A 801 -9.29 26.88 5.70
CA PRO A 801 -10.01 27.75 4.76
C PRO A 801 -9.09 28.72 4.01
N GLU A 802 -7.97 29.09 4.62
CA GLU A 802 -6.98 30.02 4.07
C GLU A 802 -6.01 29.37 3.07
N PHE A 803 -5.90 28.04 3.04
CA PHE A 803 -5.00 27.36 2.11
C PHE A 803 -5.59 27.32 0.69
N SER A 804 -5.19 28.30 -0.12
CA SER A 804 -5.41 28.28 -1.57
C SER A 804 -4.37 27.37 -2.24
N PRO A 805 -4.76 26.22 -2.84
CA PRO A 805 -3.81 25.34 -3.52
C PRO A 805 -3.18 26.05 -4.74
N PRO A 806 -1.89 25.83 -5.03
CA PRO A 806 -1.23 26.46 -6.16
C PRO A 806 -1.88 26.06 -7.49
N GLN A 807 -2.09 27.01 -8.38
CA GLN A 807 -2.71 26.76 -9.70
C GLN A 807 -1.89 25.74 -10.52
N PRO A 808 -2.52 24.90 -11.36
CA PRO A 808 -1.85 23.76 -12.01
C PRO A 808 -0.60 24.12 -12.81
N GLU A 809 -0.61 25.26 -13.52
CA GLU A 809 0.54 25.74 -14.28
C GLU A 809 1.76 26.08 -13.41
N ASN A 810 1.56 26.35 -12.12
CA ASN A 810 2.62 26.53 -11.14
C ASN A 810 3.14 25.21 -10.55
N LEU A 811 2.43 24.08 -10.75
CA LEU A 811 2.84 22.75 -10.29
C LEU A 811 3.65 21.97 -11.33
N LEU A 812 3.38 22.13 -12.63
CA LEU A 812 4.15 21.50 -13.71
C LEU A 812 5.68 21.61 -13.54
N VAL A 813 6.38 20.52 -13.86
CA VAL A 813 7.85 20.44 -13.82
C VAL A 813 8.37 20.44 -15.26
N SER A 814 9.14 21.49 -15.61
CA SER A 814 9.80 21.57 -16.91
C SER A 814 10.78 20.40 -17.11
N SER A 815 10.92 19.95 -18.36
CA SER A 815 11.81 18.83 -18.71
C SER A 815 13.25 19.08 -18.24
N PRO A 816 14.02 18.03 -17.86
CA PRO A 816 15.39 18.18 -17.39
C PRO A 816 16.29 18.97 -18.35
N PRO A 817 17.05 19.97 -17.87
CA PRO A 817 17.93 20.78 -18.72
C PRO A 817 19.08 19.94 -19.28
N LYS A 818 19.25 19.95 -20.61
CA LYS A 818 20.29 19.19 -21.32
C LYS A 818 21.59 19.98 -21.43
N ALA A 819 22.70 19.41 -20.97
CA ALA A 819 24.04 19.98 -21.09
C ALA A 819 24.80 19.37 -22.29
N GLY A 820 25.52 20.18 -23.06
CA GLY A 820 26.53 19.70 -24.02
C GLY A 820 27.87 19.42 -23.34
N GLY A 821 28.69 18.58 -23.95
CA GLY A 821 30.05 18.30 -23.47
C GLY A 821 31.04 19.43 -23.78
N ASP A 822 32.13 19.49 -23.02
CA ASP A 822 33.25 20.43 -23.24
C ASP A 822 33.81 20.27 -24.67
N PRO A 823 33.80 21.34 -25.51
CA PRO A 823 34.36 21.31 -26.85
C PRO A 823 35.80 20.78 -26.94
N THR A 824 36.61 20.96 -25.90
CA THR A 824 37.99 20.44 -25.83
C THR A 824 38.00 18.92 -25.78
N LEU A 825 37.13 18.31 -24.96
CA LEU A 825 36.97 16.87 -24.85
C LEU A 825 36.27 16.28 -26.09
N ILE A 826 35.32 17.00 -26.71
CA ILE A 826 34.75 16.63 -28.03
C ILE A 826 35.85 16.58 -29.10
N LEU A 827 36.71 17.60 -29.18
CA LEU A 827 37.83 17.64 -30.13
C LEU A 827 38.83 16.51 -29.86
N LYS A 828 39.16 16.23 -28.59
CA LYS A 828 40.05 15.12 -28.20
C LYS A 828 39.47 13.75 -28.58
N ALA A 829 38.19 13.52 -28.28
CA ALA A 829 37.48 12.29 -28.63
C ALA A 829 37.40 12.06 -30.14
N THR A 830 37.09 13.10 -30.91
CA THR A 830 36.99 12.99 -32.38
C THR A 830 38.34 12.90 -33.07
N GLN A 831 39.41 13.51 -32.54
CA GLN A 831 40.79 13.23 -32.97
C GLN A 831 41.18 11.78 -32.69
N LEU A 832 40.84 11.25 -31.52
CA LEU A 832 41.13 9.88 -31.14
C LEU A 832 40.41 8.88 -32.06
N LEU A 833 39.12 9.08 -32.33
CA LEU A 833 38.34 8.29 -33.31
C LEU A 833 38.94 8.36 -34.72
N LYS A 834 39.34 9.56 -35.18
CA LYS A 834 40.02 9.74 -36.49
C LYS A 834 41.35 8.98 -36.59
N SER A 835 41.97 8.63 -35.46
CA SER A 835 43.24 7.88 -35.39
C SER A 835 43.09 6.37 -35.16
N ALA A 836 41.86 5.89 -34.90
CA ALA A 836 41.59 4.51 -34.52
C ALA A 836 41.77 3.52 -35.68
N LYS A 837 42.35 2.35 -35.41
CA LYS A 837 42.48 1.24 -36.38
C LYS A 837 41.36 0.23 -36.26
N ALA A 838 40.73 0.16 -35.10
CA ALA A 838 39.61 -0.70 -34.75
C ALA A 838 38.62 0.07 -33.83
N PRO A 839 37.96 1.13 -34.33
CA PRO A 839 36.96 1.87 -33.57
C PRO A 839 35.69 1.04 -33.36
N LEU A 840 35.06 1.18 -32.19
CA LEU A 840 33.79 0.56 -31.82
C LEU A 840 32.90 1.58 -31.09
N ILE A 841 31.61 1.64 -31.43
CA ILE A 841 30.60 2.38 -30.66
C ILE A 841 29.83 1.39 -29.78
N ILE A 842 29.58 1.69 -28.51
CA ILE A 842 28.74 0.87 -27.63
C ILE A 842 27.52 1.67 -27.20
N ILE A 843 26.34 1.12 -27.45
CA ILE A 843 25.06 1.81 -27.23
C ILE A 843 24.39 1.27 -25.96
N GLY A 844 24.31 2.13 -24.95
CA GLY A 844 23.67 1.84 -23.68
C GLY A 844 22.16 2.10 -23.69
N LYS A 845 21.43 1.50 -22.75
CA LYS A 845 20.02 1.85 -22.51
C LYS A 845 19.85 3.32 -22.09
N GLY A 846 20.89 3.98 -21.57
CA GLY A 846 20.87 5.42 -21.31
C GLY A 846 20.67 6.25 -22.58
N ALA A 847 21.19 5.79 -23.73
CA ALA A 847 20.95 6.41 -25.02
C ALA A 847 19.49 6.20 -25.50
N ALA A 848 18.91 5.04 -25.20
CA ALA A 848 17.49 4.75 -25.47
C ALA A 848 16.56 5.60 -24.59
N TYR A 849 16.90 5.80 -23.31
CA TYR A 849 16.17 6.69 -22.41
C TYR A 849 16.25 8.16 -22.86
N GLY A 850 17.46 8.65 -23.13
CA GLY A 850 17.75 10.05 -23.52
C GLY A 850 17.31 10.46 -24.93
N ARG A 851 16.60 9.58 -25.65
CA ARG A 851 16.04 9.79 -27.00
C ARG A 851 17.09 10.10 -28.07
N ALA A 852 18.27 9.47 -27.97
CA ALA A 852 19.43 9.76 -28.82
C ALA A 852 19.49 8.93 -30.13
N GLU A 853 18.48 8.09 -30.42
CA GLU A 853 18.44 7.19 -31.59
C GLU A 853 18.74 7.86 -32.93
N SER A 854 18.16 9.04 -33.21
CA SER A 854 18.34 9.75 -34.48
C SER A 854 19.78 10.22 -34.68
N GLY A 855 20.37 10.86 -33.66
CA GLY A 855 21.76 11.32 -33.66
C GLY A 855 22.75 10.15 -33.74
N ILE A 856 22.52 9.07 -32.99
CA ILE A 856 23.42 7.90 -32.96
C ILE A 856 23.40 7.15 -34.29
N ARG A 857 22.22 6.99 -34.89
CA ARG A 857 22.08 6.40 -36.23
C ARG A 857 22.80 7.24 -37.27
N LYS A 858 22.57 8.56 -37.29
CA LYS A 858 23.30 9.53 -38.13
C LYS A 858 24.82 9.44 -37.93
N LEU A 859 25.31 9.33 -36.70
CA LEU A 859 26.74 9.15 -36.40
C LEU A 859 27.31 7.87 -37.04
N ILE A 860 26.61 6.74 -36.90
CA ILE A 860 27.04 5.44 -37.44
C ILE A 860 26.96 5.43 -38.98
N ASP A 861 25.87 5.93 -39.56
CA ASP A 861 25.69 6.05 -41.02
C ASP A 861 26.74 6.99 -41.65
N GLN A 862 27.03 8.12 -41.00
CA GLN A 862 28.05 9.08 -41.43
C GLN A 862 29.46 8.48 -41.38
N THR A 863 29.83 7.87 -40.26
CA THR A 863 31.21 7.44 -39.97
C THR A 863 31.57 6.04 -40.45
N GLN A 864 30.58 5.16 -40.64
CA GLN A 864 30.76 3.74 -40.95
C GLN A 864 31.57 2.96 -39.89
N VAL A 865 31.47 3.37 -38.62
CA VAL A 865 32.10 2.68 -37.47
C VAL A 865 31.20 1.53 -36.97
N PRO A 866 31.72 0.31 -36.73
CA PRO A 866 30.99 -0.78 -36.10
C PRO A 866 30.39 -0.40 -34.73
N PHE A 867 29.21 -0.93 -34.41
CA PHE A 867 28.54 -0.67 -33.12
C PHE A 867 28.11 -1.96 -32.41
N LEU A 868 27.95 -1.88 -31.09
CA LEU A 868 27.49 -2.98 -30.24
C LEU A 868 26.42 -2.46 -29.25
N PRO A 869 25.14 -2.86 -29.38
CA PRO A 869 24.14 -2.55 -28.38
C PRO A 869 24.32 -3.38 -27.10
N THR A 870 23.97 -2.77 -25.97
CA THR A 870 23.68 -3.46 -24.69
C THR A 870 22.26 -4.06 -24.73
N PRO A 871 21.84 -4.95 -23.79
CA PRO A 871 20.55 -5.66 -23.85
C PRO A 871 19.32 -4.77 -24.13
N MET A 872 19.08 -3.75 -23.30
CA MET A 872 18.02 -2.75 -23.52
C MET A 872 18.45 -1.57 -24.43
N GLY A 873 19.68 -1.61 -24.97
CA GLY A 873 20.19 -0.68 -25.98
C GLY A 873 19.98 -1.15 -27.43
N LYS A 874 19.48 -2.38 -27.62
CA LYS A 874 19.03 -2.90 -28.93
C LYS A 874 17.96 -1.98 -29.52
N GLY A 875 17.93 -1.85 -30.85
CA GLY A 875 16.93 -1.06 -31.57
C GLY A 875 17.14 0.46 -31.60
N VAL A 876 18.01 1.04 -30.75
CA VAL A 876 18.45 2.46 -30.85
C VAL A 876 19.09 2.73 -32.21
N VAL A 877 19.84 1.74 -32.71
CA VAL A 877 20.04 1.49 -34.13
C VAL A 877 19.47 0.10 -34.40
N PRO A 878 18.78 -0.16 -35.53
CA PRO A 878 18.20 -1.46 -35.82
C PRO A 878 19.24 -2.58 -35.77
N ASP A 879 18.89 -3.72 -35.16
CA ASP A 879 19.80 -4.86 -35.04
C ASP A 879 20.20 -5.44 -36.41
N SER A 880 19.38 -5.22 -37.44
CA SER A 880 19.61 -5.58 -38.84
C SER A 880 20.63 -4.69 -39.58
N HIS A 881 21.11 -3.61 -38.93
CA HIS A 881 22.08 -2.71 -39.55
C HIS A 881 23.44 -3.42 -39.78
N PRO A 882 24.05 -3.34 -40.98
CA PRO A 882 25.22 -4.14 -41.36
C PRO A 882 26.50 -3.87 -40.56
N LEU A 883 26.50 -2.84 -39.72
CA LEU A 883 27.60 -2.51 -38.79
C LEU A 883 27.36 -3.02 -37.35
N ASN A 884 26.28 -3.76 -37.09
CA ASN A 884 26.00 -4.35 -35.79
C ASN A 884 26.97 -5.51 -35.49
N ALA A 885 27.83 -5.33 -34.50
CA ALA A 885 28.81 -6.31 -34.06
C ALA A 885 28.28 -7.30 -33.01
N SER A 886 26.96 -7.36 -32.74
CA SER A 886 26.36 -8.26 -31.74
C SER A 886 26.77 -9.72 -31.91
N SER A 887 26.59 -10.28 -33.11
CA SER A 887 27.03 -11.64 -33.48
C SER A 887 28.54 -11.86 -33.34
N ALA A 888 29.31 -10.78 -33.25
CA ALA A 888 30.76 -10.76 -33.12
C ALA A 888 31.26 -10.13 -31.79
N ARG A 889 30.40 -9.98 -30.75
CA ARG A 889 30.72 -9.24 -29.50
C ARG A 889 32.09 -9.58 -28.92
N SER A 890 32.41 -10.87 -28.81
CA SER A 890 33.70 -11.36 -28.27
C SER A 890 34.92 -11.06 -29.16
N ALA A 891 34.72 -10.83 -30.47
CA ALA A 891 35.76 -10.35 -31.37
C ALA A 891 35.88 -8.82 -31.33
N ALA A 892 34.75 -8.11 -31.23
CA ALA A 892 34.71 -6.64 -31.11
C ALA A 892 35.47 -6.14 -29.88
N LEU A 893 35.07 -6.58 -28.68
CA LEU A 893 35.67 -6.11 -27.42
C LEU A 893 37.18 -6.45 -27.32
N LYS A 894 37.60 -7.61 -27.83
CA LYS A 894 39.00 -8.06 -27.79
C LYS A 894 39.94 -7.35 -28.76
N ASN A 895 39.43 -6.81 -29.87
CA ASN A 895 40.26 -6.25 -30.93
C ASN A 895 40.09 -4.73 -31.13
N ALA A 896 39.09 -4.10 -30.51
CA ALA A 896 38.93 -2.66 -30.56
C ALA A 896 40.12 -1.91 -29.91
N ASP A 897 40.53 -0.78 -30.49
CA ASP A 897 41.60 0.08 -29.98
C ASP A 897 41.11 1.45 -29.47
N VAL A 898 39.95 1.90 -29.96
CA VAL A 898 39.20 3.06 -29.44
C VAL A 898 37.74 2.66 -29.32
N VAL A 899 37.12 2.93 -28.16
CA VAL A 899 35.70 2.61 -27.91
C VAL A 899 34.97 3.86 -27.44
N LEU A 900 33.84 4.17 -28.07
CA LEU A 900 32.92 5.24 -27.66
C LEU A 900 31.69 4.63 -26.98
N LEU A 901 31.59 4.72 -25.66
CA LEU A 901 30.40 4.31 -24.91
C LEU A 901 29.42 5.48 -24.81
N LEU A 902 28.15 5.23 -25.15
CA LEU A 902 27.06 6.21 -25.14
C LEU A 902 25.96 5.75 -24.17
N GLY A 903 25.90 6.35 -22.97
CA GLY A 903 24.93 5.99 -21.92
C GLY A 903 25.05 4.55 -21.42
N ALA A 904 26.27 4.00 -21.44
CA ALA A 904 26.59 2.62 -21.09
C ALA A 904 27.69 2.57 -20.03
N ARG A 905 27.42 1.86 -18.92
CA ARG A 905 28.38 1.63 -17.84
C ARG A 905 29.36 0.50 -18.18
N LEU A 906 30.61 0.66 -17.76
CA LEU A 906 31.58 -0.42 -17.66
C LEU A 906 31.33 -1.27 -16.40
N ASN A 907 30.16 -1.89 -16.30
CA ASN A 907 29.81 -2.81 -15.21
C ASN A 907 29.97 -4.28 -15.65
N TRP A 908 29.41 -5.21 -14.86
CA TRP A 908 29.51 -6.66 -15.12
C TRP A 908 29.02 -7.08 -16.52
N ILE A 909 27.99 -6.42 -17.07
CA ILE A 909 27.43 -6.66 -18.43
C ILE A 909 28.48 -6.39 -19.51
N LEU A 910 29.39 -5.45 -19.26
CA LEU A 910 30.53 -5.14 -20.12
C LEU A 910 31.87 -5.64 -19.56
N HIS A 911 31.86 -6.57 -18.59
CA HIS A 911 33.07 -7.14 -17.97
C HIS A 911 34.07 -6.06 -17.50
N TYR A 912 33.55 -4.97 -16.92
CA TYR A 912 34.32 -3.83 -16.38
C TYR A 912 35.22 -3.06 -17.36
N GLY A 913 35.18 -3.40 -18.65
CA GLY A 913 36.14 -2.91 -19.64
C GLY A 913 37.48 -3.68 -19.66
N GLU A 914 37.56 -4.82 -18.95
CA GLU A 914 38.84 -5.42 -18.57
C GLU A 914 39.29 -6.59 -19.47
N ALA A 915 40.61 -6.78 -19.53
CA ALA A 915 41.24 -7.94 -20.17
C ALA A 915 41.03 -9.21 -19.32
N PRO A 916 40.92 -10.41 -19.91
CA PRO A 916 41.09 -10.75 -21.33
C PRO A 916 39.78 -10.73 -22.14
N LYS A 917 38.69 -10.14 -21.62
CA LYS A 917 37.44 -9.95 -22.37
C LYS A 917 37.57 -8.76 -23.34
N TRP A 918 38.29 -7.72 -22.94
CA TRP A 918 38.67 -6.56 -23.73
C TRP A 918 40.13 -6.58 -24.17
N SER A 919 40.46 -5.74 -25.15
CA SER A 919 41.83 -5.35 -25.48
C SER A 919 42.46 -4.56 -24.31
N PRO A 920 43.61 -4.96 -23.73
CA PRO A 920 44.33 -4.19 -22.70
C PRO A 920 44.99 -2.90 -23.25
N LYS A 921 44.64 -2.50 -24.47
CA LYS A 921 45.08 -1.25 -25.13
C LYS A 921 43.90 -0.42 -25.63
N ALA A 922 42.66 -0.83 -25.36
CA ALA A 922 41.47 -0.07 -25.72
C ALA A 922 41.47 1.27 -24.98
N LYS A 923 41.33 2.37 -25.73
CA LYS A 923 41.11 3.70 -25.17
C LYS A 923 39.62 3.99 -25.15
N ILE A 924 39.09 4.23 -23.96
CA ILE A 924 37.65 4.37 -23.74
C ILE A 924 37.27 5.84 -23.65
N ILE A 925 36.44 6.28 -24.60
CA ILE A 925 35.69 7.54 -24.55
C ILE A 925 34.32 7.21 -23.95
N GLN A 926 33.94 7.88 -22.87
CA GLN A 926 32.73 7.57 -22.10
C GLN A 926 31.80 8.79 -22.04
N VAL A 927 30.61 8.69 -22.63
CA VAL A 927 29.58 9.74 -22.57
C VAL A 927 28.50 9.33 -21.57
N ASP A 928 28.36 10.10 -20.50
CA ASP A 928 27.34 9.93 -19.47
C ASP A 928 26.93 11.29 -18.88
N ILE A 929 25.77 11.36 -18.22
CA ILE A 929 25.27 12.54 -17.51
C ILE A 929 25.70 12.57 -16.03
N CYS A 930 26.25 11.46 -15.53
CA CYS A 930 26.75 11.29 -14.17
C CYS A 930 28.27 11.41 -14.12
N ALA A 931 28.79 12.40 -13.39
CA ALA A 931 30.23 12.63 -13.26
C ALA A 931 30.92 11.48 -12.51
N GLU A 932 30.21 10.87 -11.55
CA GLU A 932 30.65 9.80 -10.67
C GLU A 932 30.74 8.43 -11.38
N GLU A 933 30.22 8.32 -12.60
CA GLU A 933 30.36 7.13 -13.46
C GLU A 933 31.61 7.20 -14.35
N ILE A 934 32.13 8.41 -14.61
CA ILE A 934 33.27 8.63 -15.52
C ILE A 934 34.55 8.10 -14.89
N GLY A 935 35.17 7.11 -15.54
CA GLY A 935 36.43 6.50 -15.08
C GLY A 935 36.30 5.59 -13.86
N ARG A 936 35.09 5.13 -13.52
CA ARG A 936 34.82 4.24 -12.37
C ARG A 936 35.46 2.83 -12.48
N ASN A 937 35.64 2.34 -13.70
CA ASN A 937 36.31 1.07 -14.02
C ASN A 937 37.39 1.34 -15.09
N ALA A 938 37.56 0.49 -16.13
CA ALA A 938 38.65 0.65 -17.12
C ALA A 938 38.55 1.90 -18.05
N GLY A 939 37.68 2.86 -17.76
CA GLY A 939 37.65 4.18 -18.39
C GLY A 939 38.68 5.13 -17.77
N THR A 940 38.96 6.25 -18.44
CA THR A 940 39.89 7.28 -17.94
C THR A 940 39.20 8.65 -17.91
N PRO A 941 39.21 9.41 -16.81
CA PRO A 941 38.51 10.70 -16.71
C PRO A 941 38.83 11.68 -17.83
N GLU A 942 40.06 11.68 -18.35
CA GLU A 942 40.50 12.56 -19.43
C GLU A 942 39.94 12.17 -20.81
N LEU A 943 39.14 11.11 -20.91
CA LEU A 943 38.34 10.72 -22.07
C LEU A 943 36.84 10.59 -21.73
N GLY A 944 36.44 10.93 -20.51
CA GLY A 944 35.03 11.11 -20.15
C GLY A 944 34.48 12.40 -20.75
N ILE A 945 33.20 12.38 -21.14
CA ILE A 945 32.46 13.55 -21.60
C ILE A 945 31.16 13.59 -20.78
N LEU A 946 31.10 14.54 -19.85
CA LEU A 946 29.89 14.82 -19.08
C LEU A 946 28.87 15.56 -19.96
N GLY A 947 27.67 15.02 -20.14
CA GLY A 947 26.60 15.70 -20.87
C GLY A 947 25.41 14.81 -21.26
N ASP A 948 24.40 15.45 -21.86
CA ASP A 948 23.29 14.77 -22.53
C ASP A 948 23.79 14.02 -23.76
N ILE A 949 23.45 12.74 -23.87
CA ILE A 949 23.97 11.84 -24.91
C ILE A 949 23.58 12.33 -26.31
N SER A 950 22.38 12.91 -26.49
CA SER A 950 21.93 13.40 -27.79
C SER A 950 22.75 14.63 -28.22
N LEU A 951 22.93 15.60 -27.32
CA LEU A 951 23.75 16.80 -27.60
C LEU A 951 25.22 16.44 -27.85
N VAL A 952 25.81 15.56 -27.03
CA VAL A 952 27.20 15.13 -27.19
C VAL A 952 27.40 14.36 -28.51
N VAL A 953 26.43 13.55 -28.93
CA VAL A 953 26.48 12.84 -30.21
C VAL A 953 26.41 13.81 -31.40
N ASP A 954 25.59 14.85 -31.36
CA ASP A 954 25.58 15.87 -32.42
C ASP A 954 26.88 16.72 -32.43
N GLN A 955 27.45 17.04 -31.26
CA GLN A 955 28.78 17.68 -31.17
C GLN A 955 29.89 16.80 -31.79
N ILE A 956 29.93 15.51 -31.45
CA ILE A 956 30.86 14.53 -32.01
C ILE A 956 30.66 14.39 -33.52
N THR A 957 29.42 14.23 -33.99
CA THR A 957 29.07 14.09 -35.41
C THR A 957 29.51 15.31 -36.21
N SER A 958 29.29 16.51 -35.68
CA SER A 958 29.70 17.78 -36.29
C SER A 958 31.23 17.93 -36.37
N SER A 959 31.95 17.57 -35.30
CA SER A 959 33.41 17.65 -35.25
C SER A 959 34.11 16.55 -36.08
N LEU A 960 33.45 15.42 -36.33
CA LEU A 960 33.87 14.43 -37.31
C LEU A 960 33.66 14.90 -38.77
N SER A 961 32.78 15.87 -39.00
CA SER A 961 32.43 16.46 -40.30
C SER A 961 32.12 15.42 -41.39
N ASN A 962 32.96 15.25 -42.40
CA ASN A 962 32.78 14.25 -43.46
C ASN A 962 33.67 13.00 -43.28
N TRP A 963 34.30 12.84 -42.11
CA TRP A 963 35.18 11.71 -41.85
C TRP A 963 34.42 10.38 -41.85
N ARG A 964 35.00 9.40 -42.55
CA ARG A 964 34.61 7.99 -42.55
C ARG A 964 35.77 7.14 -42.09
N TYR A 965 35.46 6.12 -41.30
CA TYR A 965 36.39 5.06 -40.94
C TYR A 965 36.79 4.30 -42.21
N SER A 966 37.99 4.57 -42.71
CA SER A 966 38.62 3.79 -43.79
C SER A 966 39.45 2.68 -43.14
N PRO A 967 39.07 1.40 -43.30
CA PRO A 967 39.69 0.31 -42.53
C PRO A 967 41.08 -0.04 -43.07
N SER A 968 42.11 0.57 -42.47
CA SER A 968 43.52 0.20 -42.68
C SER A 968 43.94 -1.05 -41.87
N SER A 969 43.00 -1.85 -41.39
CA SER A 969 43.21 -2.97 -40.48
C SER A 969 42.30 -4.15 -40.83
N LYS A 970 42.57 -5.32 -40.26
CA LYS A 970 41.73 -6.52 -40.45
C LYS A 970 40.44 -6.50 -39.61
N PHE A 971 40.17 -5.44 -38.84
CA PHE A 971 39.07 -5.43 -37.86
C PHE A 971 37.69 -5.71 -38.48
N PRO A 972 37.23 -5.04 -39.57
CA PRO A 972 35.90 -5.33 -40.13
C PRO A 972 35.79 -6.75 -40.68
N SER A 973 36.84 -7.26 -41.35
CA SER A 973 36.88 -8.66 -41.79
C SER A 973 36.81 -9.64 -40.62
N GLN A 974 37.52 -9.38 -39.51
CA GLN A 974 37.46 -10.23 -38.31
C GLN A 974 36.06 -10.20 -37.65
N LEU A 975 35.37 -9.06 -37.68
CA LEU A 975 33.98 -8.98 -37.24
C LEU A 975 33.05 -9.76 -38.17
N ALA A 976 33.14 -9.57 -39.49
CA ALA A 976 32.31 -10.28 -40.48
C ALA A 976 32.52 -11.80 -40.45
N ASP A 977 33.77 -12.27 -40.40
CA ASP A 977 34.11 -13.69 -40.28
C ASP A 977 33.56 -14.28 -38.97
N SER A 978 33.64 -13.55 -37.85
CA SER A 978 33.12 -14.00 -36.56
C SER A 978 31.58 -13.95 -36.50
N ALA A 979 30.95 -12.93 -37.08
CA ALA A 979 29.50 -12.79 -37.13
C ALA A 979 28.90 -13.93 -37.93
N LYS A 980 29.35 -14.10 -39.18
CA LYS A 980 28.92 -15.18 -40.07
C LYS A 980 29.10 -16.56 -39.44
N LYS A 981 30.26 -16.84 -38.82
CA LYS A 981 30.52 -18.12 -38.15
C LYS A 981 29.51 -18.41 -37.02
N ASN A 982 29.14 -17.38 -36.26
CA ASN A 982 28.22 -17.52 -35.13
C ASN A 982 26.77 -17.58 -35.59
N GLU A 983 26.40 -16.83 -36.63
CA GLU A 983 25.09 -16.87 -37.31
C GLU A 983 24.87 -18.22 -38.01
N ASP A 984 25.85 -18.72 -38.78
CA ASP A 984 25.85 -20.07 -39.36
C ASP A 984 25.62 -21.15 -38.28
N LYS A 985 26.19 -20.98 -37.08
CA LYS A 985 26.01 -21.90 -35.95
C LYS A 985 24.60 -21.78 -35.36
N ALA A 986 24.13 -20.55 -35.10
CA ALA A 986 22.81 -20.30 -34.53
C ALA A 986 21.69 -20.78 -35.46
N GLN A 987 21.79 -20.51 -36.77
CA GLN A 987 20.85 -20.96 -37.78
C GLN A 987 20.80 -22.50 -37.88
N LYS A 988 21.96 -23.18 -37.80
CA LYS A 988 22.02 -24.65 -37.78
C LYS A 988 21.38 -25.27 -36.54
N ALA A 989 21.40 -24.58 -35.40
CA ALA A 989 20.65 -25.01 -34.20
C ALA A 989 19.13 -24.78 -34.38
N ALA A 990 18.75 -23.56 -34.80
CA ALA A 990 17.36 -23.17 -35.03
C ALA A 990 16.60 -24.01 -36.10
N LEU A 991 17.31 -24.47 -37.12
CA LEU A 991 16.76 -25.32 -38.19
C LEU A 991 16.86 -26.83 -37.89
N LYS A 992 17.48 -27.25 -36.79
CA LYS A 992 17.49 -28.66 -36.39
C LYS A 992 16.11 -29.02 -35.83
N LYS A 993 15.34 -29.82 -36.57
CA LYS A 993 14.06 -30.35 -36.08
C LYS A 993 14.23 -31.13 -34.78
N THR A 994 13.24 -31.01 -33.90
CA THR A 994 13.11 -31.80 -32.68
C THR A 994 12.71 -33.25 -33.04
N PRO A 995 13.39 -34.27 -32.49
CA PRO A 995 12.95 -35.66 -32.61
C PRO A 995 11.57 -35.90 -31.99
N ALA A 996 10.83 -36.90 -32.49
CA ALA A 996 9.56 -37.29 -31.88
C ALA A 996 9.79 -37.87 -30.46
N GLY A 997 9.04 -37.39 -29.47
CA GLY A 997 9.16 -37.83 -28.08
C GLY A 997 10.37 -37.25 -27.33
N THR A 998 10.81 -36.03 -27.67
CA THR A 998 11.86 -35.29 -26.94
C THR A 998 11.54 -33.79 -26.87
N PRO A 999 11.92 -33.06 -25.80
CA PRO A 999 11.68 -31.62 -25.64
C PRO A 999 12.21 -30.69 -26.75
N LEU A 1000 11.59 -29.51 -26.86
CA LEU A 1000 11.87 -28.45 -27.83
C LEU A 1000 13.05 -27.55 -27.40
N THR A 1001 14.27 -27.94 -27.76
CA THR A 1001 15.46 -27.13 -27.47
C THR A 1001 15.25 -25.62 -27.75
N TYR A 1002 15.61 -24.77 -26.80
CA TYR A 1002 15.45 -23.29 -26.84
C TYR A 1002 15.64 -22.63 -28.22
N GLN A 1003 16.66 -23.01 -28.99
CA GLN A 1003 16.92 -22.40 -30.31
C GLN A 1003 15.88 -22.79 -31.37
N ARG A 1004 15.27 -23.98 -31.25
CA ARG A 1004 14.19 -24.46 -32.12
C ARG A 1004 12.86 -23.80 -31.74
N ALA A 1005 12.52 -23.80 -30.44
CA ALA A 1005 11.31 -23.14 -29.93
C ALA A 1005 11.25 -21.65 -30.32
N TYR A 1006 12.29 -20.88 -30.00
CA TYR A 1006 12.33 -19.46 -30.37
C TYR A 1006 12.41 -19.19 -31.87
N HIS A 1007 12.92 -20.13 -32.67
CA HIS A 1007 12.88 -19.99 -34.13
C HIS A 1007 11.47 -20.19 -34.69
N ILE A 1008 10.69 -21.14 -34.15
CA ILE A 1008 9.28 -21.34 -34.50
C ILE A 1008 8.48 -20.09 -34.13
N ILE A 1009 8.58 -19.65 -32.86
CA ILE A 1009 7.90 -18.45 -32.36
C ILE A 1009 8.25 -17.22 -33.21
N LYS A 1010 9.55 -16.96 -33.45
CA LYS A 1010 10.00 -15.84 -34.29
C LYS A 1010 9.46 -15.91 -35.72
N THR A 1011 9.41 -17.11 -36.32
CA THR A 1011 8.94 -17.27 -37.71
C THR A 1011 7.44 -17.04 -37.81
N ALA A 1012 6.67 -17.54 -36.82
CA ALA A 1012 5.24 -17.26 -36.71
C ALA A 1012 4.97 -15.76 -36.49
N LEU A 1013 5.59 -15.12 -35.49
CA LEU A 1013 5.44 -13.70 -35.19
C LEU A 1013 5.82 -12.81 -36.39
N ASN A 1014 6.99 -13.03 -37.01
CA ASN A 1014 7.42 -12.25 -38.20
C ASN A 1014 6.50 -12.44 -39.42
N SER A 1015 5.69 -13.51 -39.48
CA SER A 1015 4.68 -13.71 -40.53
C SER A 1015 3.34 -13.01 -40.25
N LEU A 1016 3.15 -12.50 -39.02
CA LEU A 1016 1.93 -11.81 -38.57
C LEU A 1016 2.16 -10.30 -38.37
N THR A 1017 3.35 -9.90 -37.94
CA THR A 1017 3.85 -8.51 -38.00
C THR A 1017 5.36 -8.52 -38.28
N PRO A 1018 5.82 -7.90 -39.39
CA PRO A 1018 7.25 -7.74 -39.65
C PRO A 1018 7.96 -6.99 -38.53
N SER A 1019 9.10 -7.50 -38.08
CA SER A 1019 9.93 -6.92 -37.00
C SER A 1019 10.31 -5.45 -37.26
N GLU A 1020 10.41 -5.09 -38.53
CA GLU A 1020 10.63 -3.78 -39.12
C GLU A 1020 9.58 -2.75 -38.71
N GLU A 1021 8.31 -3.15 -38.57
CA GLU A 1021 7.18 -2.26 -38.23
C GLU A 1021 7.20 -1.83 -36.76
N GLY A 1022 7.92 -2.56 -35.89
CA GLY A 1022 7.93 -2.29 -34.45
C GLY A 1022 6.60 -2.58 -33.76
N GLY A 1023 5.78 -3.49 -34.31
CA GLY A 1023 4.48 -3.87 -33.75
C GLY A 1023 4.53 -4.61 -32.41
N ILE A 1024 5.70 -5.09 -31.98
CA ILE A 1024 5.88 -5.89 -30.75
C ILE A 1024 6.79 -5.17 -29.73
N VAL A 1025 6.44 -5.24 -28.46
CA VAL A 1025 7.32 -5.01 -27.30
C VAL A 1025 7.64 -6.36 -26.67
N TYR A 1026 8.93 -6.63 -26.45
CA TYR A 1026 9.40 -7.87 -25.85
C TYR A 1026 9.75 -7.68 -24.37
N VAL A 1027 9.11 -8.44 -23.49
CA VAL A 1027 9.55 -8.65 -22.09
C VAL A 1027 10.34 -9.96 -22.04
N SER A 1028 11.38 -10.06 -21.21
CA SER A 1028 12.06 -11.34 -20.99
C SER A 1028 12.94 -11.38 -19.74
N GLU A 1029 12.77 -12.40 -18.92
CA GLU A 1029 13.64 -12.75 -17.79
C GLU A 1029 13.94 -14.27 -17.73
N GLY A 1030 14.40 -14.78 -16.59
CA GLY A 1030 15.06 -16.09 -16.49
C GLY A 1030 16.52 -16.06 -16.94
N ALA A 1031 17.21 -17.20 -16.85
CA ALA A 1031 18.61 -17.33 -17.25
C ALA A 1031 18.75 -17.65 -18.75
N ASN A 1032 18.61 -18.93 -19.10
CA ASN A 1032 18.75 -19.43 -20.48
C ASN A 1032 17.74 -18.74 -21.42
N THR A 1033 16.50 -18.58 -20.95
CA THR A 1033 15.40 -17.84 -21.58
C THR A 1033 15.84 -16.44 -22.03
N MET A 1034 16.19 -15.55 -21.10
CA MET A 1034 16.61 -14.18 -21.37
C MET A 1034 17.84 -14.09 -22.28
N ASP A 1035 18.86 -14.93 -22.04
CA ASP A 1035 20.13 -14.85 -22.74
C ASP A 1035 20.03 -15.31 -24.21
N ILE A 1036 19.22 -16.33 -24.47
CA ILE A 1036 18.97 -16.84 -25.81
C ILE A 1036 17.93 -15.97 -26.54
N SER A 1037 16.87 -15.50 -25.87
CA SER A 1037 15.85 -14.61 -26.46
C SER A 1037 16.48 -13.32 -27.00
N ARG A 1038 17.35 -12.68 -26.20
CA ARG A 1038 18.11 -11.48 -26.55
C ARG A 1038 18.94 -11.62 -27.85
N SER A 1039 19.37 -12.85 -28.14
CA SER A 1039 20.22 -13.19 -29.27
C SER A 1039 19.41 -13.59 -30.51
N ILE A 1040 18.20 -14.14 -30.36
CA ILE A 1040 17.36 -14.61 -31.47
C ILE A 1040 16.39 -13.52 -31.98
N PHE A 1041 15.84 -12.68 -31.09
CA PHE A 1041 14.86 -11.64 -31.45
C PHE A 1041 15.55 -10.29 -31.70
N PRO A 1042 15.57 -9.78 -32.96
CA PRO A 1042 16.12 -8.47 -33.30
C PRO A 1042 15.12 -7.34 -33.01
N LEU A 1043 15.62 -6.15 -32.69
CA LEU A 1043 14.81 -4.93 -32.56
C LEU A 1043 15.15 -3.91 -33.65
N TYR A 1044 14.12 -3.23 -34.15
CA TYR A 1044 14.26 -2.18 -35.18
C TYR A 1044 14.00 -0.77 -34.62
N HIS A 1045 13.41 -0.69 -33.43
CA HIS A 1045 13.11 0.56 -32.73
C HIS A 1045 13.56 0.47 -31.26
N PRO A 1046 13.97 1.59 -30.63
CA PRO A 1046 14.42 1.61 -29.24
C PRO A 1046 13.29 1.36 -28.24
N ARG A 1047 13.66 0.99 -27.01
CA ARG A 1047 12.75 0.79 -25.87
C ARG A 1047 11.70 -0.34 -26.07
N GLN A 1048 11.86 -1.18 -27.09
CA GLN A 1048 11.00 -2.34 -27.38
C GLN A 1048 11.51 -3.67 -26.78
N ARG A 1049 12.56 -3.63 -25.93
CA ARG A 1049 12.93 -4.77 -25.08
C ARG A 1049 13.09 -4.30 -23.64
N LEU A 1050 12.40 -4.98 -22.75
CA LEU A 1050 12.47 -4.86 -21.30
C LEU A 1050 13.01 -6.18 -20.77
N ASP A 1051 14.04 -6.15 -19.93
CA ASP A 1051 14.61 -7.35 -19.30
C ASP A 1051 15.15 -7.06 -17.90
N ALA A 1052 15.61 -8.10 -17.21
CA ALA A 1052 16.17 -8.08 -15.84
C ALA A 1052 17.32 -7.05 -15.62
N GLY A 1053 17.82 -6.42 -16.69
CA GLY A 1053 18.48 -5.13 -16.62
C GLY A 1053 19.86 -5.17 -15.97
N THR A 1054 20.14 -4.21 -15.08
CA THR A 1054 21.45 -4.11 -14.40
C THR A 1054 21.59 -5.01 -13.17
N TYR A 1055 20.49 -5.32 -12.49
CA TYR A 1055 20.52 -6.08 -11.24
C TYR A 1055 20.21 -7.57 -11.42
N ALA A 1056 19.89 -8.00 -12.66
CA ALA A 1056 19.49 -9.37 -13.00
C ALA A 1056 18.29 -9.87 -12.17
N THR A 1057 17.37 -8.94 -11.86
CA THR A 1057 16.17 -9.18 -11.07
C THR A 1057 15.20 -10.11 -11.81
N MET A 1058 14.78 -11.18 -11.15
CA MET A 1058 13.66 -12.04 -11.57
C MET A 1058 12.36 -11.52 -10.92
N GLY A 1059 11.20 -11.78 -11.53
CA GLY A 1059 9.90 -11.25 -11.10
C GLY A 1059 9.55 -9.89 -11.70
N VAL A 1060 10.35 -9.36 -12.65
CA VAL A 1060 10.00 -8.12 -13.36
C VAL A 1060 8.98 -8.35 -14.47
N GLY A 1061 8.79 -9.60 -14.92
CA GLY A 1061 8.04 -9.98 -16.10
C GLY A 1061 6.64 -9.37 -16.17
N MET A 1062 5.73 -9.79 -15.28
CA MET A 1062 4.33 -9.35 -15.37
C MET A 1062 4.17 -7.84 -15.13
N GLY A 1063 4.92 -7.25 -14.20
CA GLY A 1063 4.93 -5.80 -13.98
C GLY A 1063 5.41 -5.01 -15.21
N TYR A 1064 6.38 -5.55 -15.94
CA TYR A 1064 6.86 -4.96 -17.20
C TYR A 1064 5.87 -5.14 -18.36
N ILE A 1065 5.06 -6.21 -18.38
CA ILE A 1065 3.94 -6.35 -19.33
C ILE A 1065 2.91 -5.25 -19.09
N VAL A 1066 2.43 -5.10 -17.85
CA VAL A 1066 1.44 -4.07 -17.47
C VAL A 1066 1.95 -2.68 -17.87
N ALA A 1067 3.17 -2.32 -17.46
CA ALA A 1067 3.78 -1.04 -17.80
C ALA A 1067 3.96 -0.80 -19.31
N ALA A 1068 4.22 -1.86 -20.10
CA ALA A 1068 4.32 -1.76 -21.56
C ALA A 1068 2.96 -1.49 -22.21
N HIS A 1069 1.87 -2.03 -21.67
CA HIS A 1069 0.52 -1.69 -22.13
C HIS A 1069 0.21 -0.21 -21.86
N GLU A 1070 0.42 0.23 -20.61
CA GLU A 1070 0.15 1.60 -20.20
C GLU A 1070 1.00 2.63 -20.97
N ALA A 1071 2.25 2.31 -21.29
CA ALA A 1071 3.16 3.22 -21.99
C ALA A 1071 2.94 3.34 -23.50
N PHE A 1072 2.26 2.38 -24.14
CA PHE A 1072 2.10 2.36 -25.61
C PHE A 1072 0.65 2.28 -26.12
N ASN A 1073 -0.27 1.71 -25.35
CA ASN A 1073 -1.62 1.36 -25.80
C ASN A 1073 -2.74 2.15 -25.09
N ALA A 1074 -2.57 2.46 -23.80
CA ALA A 1074 -3.63 3.09 -22.99
C ALA A 1074 -3.82 4.61 -23.26
N SER A 1075 -2.84 5.29 -23.87
CA SER A 1075 -2.88 6.74 -24.07
C SER A 1075 -3.53 7.16 -25.39
N PRO A 1076 -4.59 8.00 -25.40
CA PRO A 1076 -5.31 8.39 -26.63
C PRO A 1076 -4.45 9.12 -27.68
N GLU A 1077 -3.39 9.80 -27.28
CA GLU A 1077 -2.47 10.48 -28.22
C GLU A 1077 -1.65 9.47 -29.07
N SER A 1078 -1.58 8.21 -28.66
CA SER A 1078 -0.96 7.10 -29.40
C SER A 1078 -1.76 6.68 -30.65
N SER A 1079 -3.00 7.16 -30.79
CA SER A 1079 -4.00 6.75 -31.81
C SER A 1079 -3.60 6.93 -33.28
N THR A 1080 -2.49 7.62 -33.57
CA THR A 1080 -1.89 7.65 -34.92
C THR A 1080 -1.15 6.36 -35.28
N SER A 1081 -0.91 5.47 -34.32
CA SER A 1081 -0.22 4.19 -34.48
C SER A 1081 -1.11 2.99 -34.13
N ARG A 1082 -0.85 1.84 -34.77
CA ARG A 1082 -1.47 0.58 -34.32
C ARG A 1082 -0.94 0.25 -32.91
N PRO A 1083 -1.81 -0.04 -31.92
CA PRO A 1083 -1.35 -0.40 -30.59
C PRO A 1083 -0.47 -1.65 -30.64
N LYS A 1084 0.51 -1.71 -29.74
CA LYS A 1084 1.59 -2.69 -29.76
C LYS A 1084 1.22 -3.97 -29.03
N LYS A 1085 1.62 -5.09 -29.62
CA LYS A 1085 1.54 -6.44 -29.05
C LYS A 1085 2.63 -6.59 -27.99
N ILE A 1086 2.30 -7.21 -26.87
CA ILE A 1086 3.29 -7.50 -25.81
C ILE A 1086 3.56 -8.99 -25.84
N VAL A 1087 4.83 -9.35 -26.02
CA VAL A 1087 5.31 -10.74 -26.05
C VAL A 1087 6.32 -10.93 -24.94
N ALA A 1088 6.04 -11.84 -24.02
CA ALA A 1088 6.90 -12.12 -22.88
C ALA A 1088 7.64 -13.46 -23.07
N PHE A 1089 8.85 -13.56 -22.56
CA PHE A 1089 9.72 -14.74 -22.65
C PHE A 1089 10.30 -15.00 -21.26
N GLU A 1090 9.59 -15.84 -20.54
CA GLU A 1090 9.77 -16.10 -19.11
C GLU A 1090 10.36 -17.49 -18.92
N GLY A 1091 11.29 -17.67 -17.98
CA GLY A 1091 11.64 -19.02 -17.51
C GLY A 1091 10.66 -19.42 -16.42
N ASP A 1092 10.29 -20.71 -16.34
CA ASP A 1092 9.46 -21.29 -15.27
C ASP A 1092 9.70 -20.70 -13.87
N SER A 1093 10.96 -20.69 -13.42
CA SER A 1093 11.39 -20.12 -12.14
C SER A 1093 11.20 -18.60 -12.05
N ALA A 1094 11.49 -17.86 -13.12
CA ALA A 1094 11.40 -16.40 -13.13
C ALA A 1094 9.94 -15.92 -13.13
N PHE A 1095 9.11 -16.60 -13.93
CA PHE A 1095 7.66 -16.43 -13.97
C PHE A 1095 7.04 -16.60 -12.57
N GLY A 1096 7.48 -17.62 -11.82
CA GLY A 1096 7.02 -17.88 -10.45
C GLY A 1096 7.14 -16.71 -9.47
N PHE A 1097 8.07 -15.77 -9.66
CA PHE A 1097 8.20 -14.57 -8.82
C PHE A 1097 7.09 -13.52 -9.06
N SER A 1098 6.35 -13.58 -10.18
CA SER A 1098 5.30 -12.60 -10.50
C SER A 1098 4.00 -13.18 -11.09
N ALA A 1099 3.87 -14.51 -11.20
CA ALA A 1099 2.77 -15.19 -11.88
C ALA A 1099 1.35 -14.80 -11.41
N MET A 1100 1.17 -14.43 -10.13
CA MET A 1100 -0.13 -13.99 -9.60
C MET A 1100 -0.66 -12.71 -10.27
N GLU A 1101 0.22 -11.91 -10.88
CA GLU A 1101 -0.18 -10.72 -11.64
C GLU A 1101 -0.82 -11.06 -13.00
N ILE A 1102 -0.97 -12.34 -13.38
CA ILE A 1102 -1.91 -12.76 -14.43
C ILE A 1102 -3.33 -12.29 -14.10
N GLU A 1103 -3.73 -12.29 -12.83
CA GLU A 1103 -5.02 -11.76 -12.43
C GLU A 1103 -5.09 -10.23 -12.66
N THR A 1104 -4.01 -9.49 -12.38
CA THR A 1104 -3.91 -8.06 -12.72
C THR A 1104 -4.00 -7.82 -14.23
N LEU A 1105 -3.38 -8.67 -15.06
CA LEU A 1105 -3.53 -8.61 -16.52
C LEU A 1105 -4.97 -8.87 -16.96
N ALA A 1106 -5.64 -9.88 -16.39
CA ALA A 1106 -7.02 -10.22 -16.71
C ALA A 1106 -8.02 -9.14 -16.27
N ARG A 1107 -7.93 -8.67 -15.01
CA ARG A 1107 -8.78 -7.62 -14.41
C ARG A 1107 -8.72 -6.30 -15.18
N TYR A 1108 -7.53 -5.90 -15.65
CA TYR A 1108 -7.38 -4.72 -16.52
C TYR A 1108 -7.54 -5.01 -18.01
N ARG A 1109 -7.89 -6.25 -18.40
CA ARG A 1109 -8.06 -6.69 -19.79
C ARG A 1109 -6.83 -6.38 -20.65
N ILE A 1110 -5.62 -6.47 -20.07
CA ILE A 1110 -4.34 -6.15 -20.70
C ILE A 1110 -3.91 -7.34 -21.56
N PRO A 1111 -3.87 -7.19 -22.91
CA PRO A 1111 -3.72 -8.35 -23.77
C PRO A 1111 -2.25 -8.66 -24.09
N ALA A 1112 -1.77 -9.83 -23.66
CA ALA A 1112 -0.37 -10.23 -23.71
C ALA A 1112 -0.18 -11.72 -24.08
N LEU A 1113 0.87 -12.00 -24.85
CA LEU A 1113 1.29 -13.35 -25.23
C LEU A 1113 2.55 -13.74 -24.45
N ILE A 1114 2.39 -14.61 -23.45
CA ILE A 1114 3.43 -15.00 -22.49
C ILE A 1114 3.94 -16.40 -22.86
N PHE A 1115 5.22 -16.50 -23.17
CA PHE A 1115 5.88 -17.80 -23.31
C PHE A 1115 6.60 -18.16 -22.02
N VAL A 1116 6.01 -19.07 -21.23
CA VAL A 1116 6.69 -19.67 -20.07
C VAL A 1116 7.48 -20.87 -20.58
N VAL A 1117 8.79 -20.73 -20.67
CA VAL A 1117 9.68 -21.82 -21.10
C VAL A 1117 9.85 -22.77 -19.91
N ASN A 1118 9.11 -23.87 -19.93
CA ASN A 1118 9.16 -24.88 -18.89
C ASN A 1118 10.24 -25.91 -19.22
N ASN A 1119 11.34 -25.84 -18.48
CA ASN A 1119 12.35 -26.89 -18.45
C ASN A 1119 12.41 -27.56 -17.05
N SER A 1120 11.36 -27.36 -16.25
CA SER A 1120 11.12 -27.84 -14.89
C SER A 1120 12.27 -27.58 -13.90
N GLY A 1121 12.92 -26.41 -13.99
CA GLY A 1121 13.96 -26.05 -13.03
C GLY A 1121 14.80 -24.81 -13.35
N ILE A 1122 15.43 -24.25 -12.32
CA ILE A 1122 16.40 -23.17 -12.41
C ILE A 1122 17.60 -23.67 -13.24
N TYR A 1123 17.81 -23.08 -14.42
CA TYR A 1123 18.76 -23.48 -15.48
C TYR A 1123 18.47 -24.82 -16.18
N HIS A 1124 18.02 -25.84 -15.44
CA HIS A 1124 17.63 -27.17 -15.93
C HIS A 1124 16.79 -27.92 -14.89
N GLY A 1125 15.87 -28.80 -15.33
CA GLY A 1125 15.24 -29.80 -14.48
C GLY A 1125 16.09 -31.07 -14.31
N ASP A 1126 15.81 -31.88 -13.29
CA ASP A 1126 16.56 -33.11 -12.98
C ASP A 1126 16.29 -34.28 -13.97
N SER A 1127 15.20 -34.23 -14.73
CA SER A 1127 14.70 -35.38 -15.52
C SER A 1127 14.03 -34.95 -16.82
N ILE A 1128 14.16 -35.79 -17.85
CA ILE A 1128 13.44 -35.71 -19.14
C ILE A 1128 12.24 -36.67 -19.21
N SER A 1129 11.73 -37.11 -18.05
CA SER A 1129 10.55 -37.99 -17.97
C SER A 1129 9.87 -37.90 -16.61
N GLU A 1130 8.53 -37.91 -16.63
CA GLU A 1130 7.68 -37.84 -15.43
C GLU A 1130 8.02 -38.94 -14.41
N ASN A 1131 8.12 -40.20 -14.84
CA ASN A 1131 8.37 -41.33 -13.93
C ASN A 1131 9.71 -41.22 -13.18
N ALA A 1132 10.77 -40.76 -13.83
CA ALA A 1132 12.06 -40.56 -13.16
C ALA A 1132 12.04 -39.31 -12.27
N TRP A 1133 11.30 -38.26 -12.64
CA TRP A 1133 11.11 -37.11 -11.74
C TRP A 1133 10.27 -37.49 -10.51
N ARG A 1134 9.20 -38.27 -10.68
CA ARG A 1134 8.41 -38.84 -9.58
C ARG A 1134 9.25 -39.76 -8.70
N THR A 1135 10.19 -40.53 -9.26
CA THR A 1135 11.14 -41.31 -8.44
C THR A 1135 12.00 -40.40 -7.56
N LEU A 1136 12.42 -39.23 -8.07
CA LEU A 1136 13.14 -38.22 -7.27
C LEU A 1136 12.21 -37.51 -6.28
N GLN A 1137 10.95 -37.25 -6.62
CA GLN A 1137 9.95 -36.70 -5.70
C GLN A 1137 9.64 -37.68 -4.56
N ASP A 1138 9.37 -38.95 -4.87
CA ASP A 1138 9.19 -40.02 -3.90
C ASP A 1138 10.43 -40.18 -3.03
N GLN A 1139 11.64 -40.03 -3.59
CA GLN A 1139 12.89 -39.99 -2.82
C GLN A 1139 13.04 -38.75 -1.93
N THR A 1140 12.50 -37.59 -2.30
CA THR A 1140 12.45 -36.43 -1.39
C THR A 1140 11.38 -36.66 -0.30
N VAL A 1141 10.15 -37.04 -0.65
CA VAL A 1141 9.01 -37.18 0.28
C VAL A 1141 9.10 -38.41 1.21
N SER A 1142 9.63 -39.54 0.72
CA SER A 1142 10.03 -40.69 1.55
C SER A 1142 11.45 -40.53 2.09
N ASN A 1143 12.16 -39.50 1.61
CA ASN A 1143 13.28 -38.91 2.28
C ASN A 1143 14.47 -39.91 2.32
N ASP A 1144 14.81 -40.38 1.11
CA ASP A 1144 15.89 -41.27 0.63
C ASP A 1144 16.71 -40.51 -0.45
N THR A 1145 17.57 -39.58 -0.03
CA THR A 1145 18.33 -38.64 -0.88
C THR A 1145 19.85 -38.75 -0.72
N LYS A 1146 20.32 -39.54 0.26
CA LYS A 1146 21.74 -39.75 0.55
C LYS A 1146 22.50 -40.19 -0.70
N PHE A 1147 23.72 -39.66 -0.84
CA PHE A 1147 24.55 -39.82 -2.03
C PHE A 1147 25.24 -41.21 -2.12
N ASP A 1148 24.44 -42.26 -2.31
CA ASP A 1148 24.91 -43.62 -2.54
C ASP A 1148 25.31 -43.82 -4.01
N GLU A 1149 26.51 -43.34 -4.37
CA GLU A 1149 27.13 -43.32 -5.71
C GLU A 1149 26.40 -42.51 -6.80
N LYS A 1150 25.13 -42.16 -6.60
CA LYS A 1150 24.34 -41.29 -7.49
C LYS A 1150 23.56 -40.23 -6.68
N PRO A 1151 23.22 -39.09 -7.29
CA PRO A 1151 22.24 -38.17 -6.70
C PRO A 1151 20.86 -38.86 -6.63
N LYS A 1152 20.28 -38.93 -5.43
CA LYS A 1152 18.90 -39.35 -5.15
C LYS A 1152 18.08 -38.16 -4.66
N GLY A 1153 16.79 -38.10 -4.95
CA GLY A 1153 15.95 -36.95 -4.58
C GLY A 1153 16.09 -35.73 -5.49
N LEU A 1154 15.11 -34.81 -5.40
CA LEU A 1154 15.07 -33.55 -6.15
C LEU A 1154 16.19 -32.59 -5.70
N ARG A 1155 16.73 -31.81 -6.64
CA ARG A 1155 17.71 -30.74 -6.32
C ARG A 1155 17.04 -29.43 -5.92
N SER A 1156 17.81 -28.56 -5.25
CA SER A 1156 17.44 -27.17 -4.95
C SER A 1156 17.25 -26.27 -6.19
N THR A 1157 17.53 -26.76 -7.39
CA THR A 1157 17.20 -26.13 -8.67
C THR A 1157 15.85 -26.58 -9.23
N SER A 1158 15.21 -27.62 -8.70
CA SER A 1158 14.16 -28.35 -9.40
C SER A 1158 12.77 -27.82 -9.07
N LEU A 1159 11.93 -27.75 -10.11
CA LEU A 1159 10.51 -27.40 -10.02
C LEU A 1159 9.66 -28.64 -10.32
N LEU A 1160 8.35 -28.54 -10.09
CA LEU A 1160 7.40 -29.59 -10.44
C LEU A 1160 7.42 -29.86 -11.95
N TYR A 1161 7.62 -31.13 -12.30
CA TYR A 1161 7.70 -31.61 -13.68
C TYR A 1161 6.46 -31.23 -14.49
N GLU A 1162 6.65 -30.54 -15.62
CA GLU A 1162 5.57 -30.04 -16.49
C GLU A 1162 4.46 -29.29 -15.70
N THR A 1163 4.87 -28.46 -14.74
CA THR A 1163 3.97 -27.51 -14.04
C THR A 1163 3.12 -26.75 -15.06
N ARG A 1164 1.80 -26.90 -14.96
CA ARG A 1164 0.81 -26.39 -15.93
C ARG A 1164 0.52 -24.91 -15.74
N TYR A 1165 1.51 -24.08 -16.11
CA TYR A 1165 1.43 -22.63 -15.93
C TYR A 1165 0.35 -22.00 -16.81
N GLU A 1166 -0.03 -22.67 -17.91
CA GLU A 1166 -1.10 -22.22 -18.79
C GLU A 1166 -2.48 -22.25 -18.13
N MET A 1167 -2.67 -23.12 -17.12
CA MET A 1167 -3.91 -23.15 -16.33
C MET A 1167 -4.13 -21.88 -15.50
N LEU A 1168 -3.07 -21.12 -15.15
CA LEU A 1168 -3.21 -19.84 -14.45
C LEU A 1168 -3.89 -18.78 -15.34
N ALA A 1169 -3.63 -18.81 -16.65
CA ALA A 1169 -4.34 -17.95 -17.60
C ALA A 1169 -5.82 -18.36 -17.67
N THR A 1170 -6.11 -19.65 -17.84
CA THR A 1170 -7.48 -20.19 -17.88
C THR A 1170 -8.28 -19.88 -16.60
N MET A 1171 -7.64 -19.99 -15.43
CA MET A 1171 -8.24 -19.64 -14.12
C MET A 1171 -8.70 -18.18 -14.05
N CYS A 1172 -8.02 -17.27 -14.76
CA CYS A 1172 -8.37 -15.85 -14.82
C CYS A 1172 -9.17 -15.48 -16.09
N GLY A 1173 -9.82 -16.45 -16.75
CA GLY A 1173 -10.61 -16.24 -17.97
C GLY A 1173 -9.80 -15.98 -19.25
N GLY A 1174 -8.48 -16.16 -19.20
CA GLY A 1174 -7.59 -16.12 -20.36
C GLY A 1174 -7.48 -17.48 -21.08
N LYS A 1175 -6.51 -17.58 -22.00
CA LYS A 1175 -6.24 -18.79 -22.80
C LYS A 1175 -4.92 -19.44 -22.41
N GLY A 1176 -5.02 -20.67 -21.91
CA GLY A 1176 -3.87 -21.56 -21.72
C GLY A 1176 -3.58 -22.43 -22.95
N TYR A 1177 -2.31 -22.47 -23.37
CA TYR A 1177 -1.77 -23.35 -24.39
C TYR A 1177 -0.56 -24.13 -23.86
N PHE A 1178 -0.65 -25.45 -23.81
CA PHE A 1178 0.45 -26.35 -23.47
C PHE A 1178 0.99 -27.00 -24.76
N ALA A 1179 2.30 -26.90 -25.04
CA ALA A 1179 2.87 -27.22 -26.35
C ALA A 1179 4.16 -28.05 -26.26
N ARG A 1180 4.03 -29.37 -26.46
CA ARG A 1180 5.17 -30.31 -26.45
C ARG A 1180 5.89 -30.42 -27.79
N ASN A 1181 5.28 -29.98 -28.89
CA ASN A 1181 5.86 -30.13 -30.24
C ASN A 1181 5.83 -28.88 -31.12
N GLU A 1182 6.51 -28.97 -32.26
CA GLU A 1182 6.74 -27.83 -33.17
C GLU A 1182 5.44 -27.25 -33.76
N GLU A 1183 4.42 -28.09 -33.97
CA GLU A 1183 3.14 -27.72 -34.59
C GLU A 1183 2.21 -27.07 -33.56
N GLU A 1184 2.15 -27.63 -32.34
CA GLU A 1184 1.46 -27.04 -31.19
C GLU A 1184 2.02 -25.64 -30.87
N LEU A 1185 3.34 -25.48 -30.85
CA LEU A 1185 3.96 -24.19 -30.55
C LEU A 1185 3.73 -23.15 -31.66
N GLU A 1186 3.77 -23.55 -32.94
CA GLU A 1186 3.39 -22.63 -34.03
C GLU A 1186 1.91 -22.24 -33.92
N LYS A 1187 1.02 -23.20 -33.67
CA LYS A 1187 -0.42 -22.95 -33.50
C LYS A 1187 -0.69 -21.99 -32.33
N ALA A 1188 -0.15 -22.28 -31.15
CA ALA A 1188 -0.29 -21.43 -29.96
C ALA A 1188 0.25 -20.01 -30.20
N THR A 1189 1.40 -19.88 -30.86
CA THR A 1189 1.96 -18.56 -31.23
C THR A 1189 1.04 -17.80 -32.18
N ARG A 1190 0.43 -18.49 -33.17
CA ARG A 1190 -0.45 -17.86 -34.15
C ARG A 1190 -1.79 -17.46 -33.55
N GLU A 1191 -2.43 -18.37 -32.83
CA GLU A 1191 -3.73 -18.10 -32.20
C GLU A 1191 -3.59 -17.05 -31.11
N GLY A 1192 -2.68 -17.21 -30.15
CA GLY A 1192 -2.45 -16.24 -29.06
C GLY A 1192 -2.01 -14.84 -29.50
N PHE A 1193 -1.42 -14.71 -30.70
CA PHE A 1193 -1.17 -13.40 -31.31
C PHE A 1193 -2.41 -12.81 -32.00
N LEU A 1194 -3.31 -13.65 -32.51
CA LEU A 1194 -4.49 -13.26 -33.29
C LEU A 1194 -5.77 -13.11 -32.48
N THR A 1195 -5.92 -13.76 -31.32
CA THR A 1195 -7.07 -13.64 -30.38
C THR A 1195 -7.20 -12.27 -29.72
N TRP A 1196 -6.57 -11.25 -30.28
CA TRP A 1196 -6.46 -9.89 -29.75
C TRP A 1196 -7.68 -9.03 -30.12
N ASN A 1197 -8.86 -9.62 -29.96
CA ASN A 1197 -10.15 -8.95 -30.10
C ASN A 1197 -10.64 -8.51 -28.71
N TRP A 1198 -11.51 -7.50 -28.67
CA TRP A 1198 -12.01 -6.91 -27.42
C TRP A 1198 -13.07 -7.77 -26.69
N GLU A 1199 -13.15 -9.06 -27.02
CA GLU A 1199 -14.26 -9.97 -26.71
C GLU A 1199 -13.87 -11.09 -25.72
N GLY A 1200 -12.87 -10.85 -24.85
CA GLY A 1200 -12.57 -11.71 -23.68
C GLY A 1200 -11.17 -12.34 -23.62
N ASP A 1201 -10.43 -12.37 -24.73
CA ASP A 1201 -9.20 -13.15 -24.89
C ASP A 1201 -7.91 -12.39 -24.49
N TRP A 1202 -7.75 -12.08 -23.20
CA TRP A 1202 -6.69 -11.15 -22.75
C TRP A 1202 -5.31 -11.80 -22.56
N VAL A 1203 -5.18 -12.76 -21.65
CA VAL A 1203 -3.88 -13.40 -21.35
C VAL A 1203 -3.75 -14.70 -22.12
N CYS A 1204 -2.71 -14.82 -22.96
CA CYS A 1204 -2.35 -16.08 -23.61
C CYS A 1204 -1.03 -16.60 -23.02
N VAL A 1205 -1.06 -17.66 -22.22
CA VAL A 1205 0.16 -18.39 -21.79
C VAL A 1205 0.39 -19.55 -22.74
N ALA A 1206 1.56 -19.61 -23.36
CA ALA A 1206 2.00 -20.67 -24.26
C ALA A 1206 3.28 -21.34 -23.72
N GLU A 1207 3.19 -22.61 -23.36
CA GLU A 1207 4.23 -23.32 -22.62
C GLU A 1207 4.98 -24.35 -23.50
N PRO A 1208 6.18 -24.03 -24.03
CA PRO A 1208 7.06 -25.00 -24.66
C PRO A 1208 7.87 -25.83 -23.63
N GLU A 1209 7.70 -27.15 -23.65
CA GLU A 1209 8.56 -28.15 -22.99
C GLU A 1209 9.96 -28.12 -23.65
N ALA A 1210 11.04 -27.73 -22.94
CA ALA A 1210 12.28 -27.21 -23.57
C ALA A 1210 13.65 -27.79 -23.14
#